data_AF-A0A6I6UTL2-F1
#
_entry.id   AF-A0A6I6UTL2-F1
#
_cell.length_a   1.000
_cell.length_b   1.000
_cell.length_c   1.000
_cell.angle_alpha   90.00
_cell.angle_beta   90.00
_cell.angle_gamma   90.00
#
_symmetry.space_group_name_H-M   'P 1'
#
loop_
_entity.id
_entity.type
_entity.pdbx_description
1 polymer ?
#
loop_
_entity_poly.entity_id
_entity_poly.type
_entity_poly.pdbx_seq_one_letter_code
_entity_poly.pdbx_strand_id
1 'polypeptide(L)'
;MRKIIIVSLLLFVFGFSAEVHAGENEVERLGGKDRFEVAVNVSQKGWEDSQTVYIVNFLAFADALSATPLAYQSDAPILLTHANSLTGVTKDELIRLHATKVVIIGGTGSISQNIVTELQNMGIRDIHRIGGKDRYDVSANVANYVHSTDKAVIATGMTFADALSVAPFAARNGYPILLTRKSDIPAPVTVYLNKKSFSSTIIMGGEGSVGKEVASKLPNPERIGGSDRYAVAANLIREKSLPSEKAYIATGLSFADALTGSVLAAKENTPILLTRPDRLPDDTKNIIEEKAIRNYLILGGPASVTEEILNPYSDALVIDNQHSIEGYTTKPSYSPGETIEFKVHTLQPTFSMEVKRLGANDTTVFTDAEIKGTKQNYRKYSFKSGADWTTSYSLKVPGNWKSGMYGARVYDASGKEFYIMFTIKNASSTKPKLAVLANTFTWEAYNIWGGASFYGYKVDDGSGRTYGQTLNFQRPNPATNPYEDSIHLPHAEKFLLSWLEKNGYTYDVISEYDLHQNPGILQNYETLALNSHSEYWTTPMYNGFESFVKKGGNVLNLSANSIYWKVAVEGNQIEVRKDKGYHTLTKEKGGLWRDLGRPESKYLGVAYNYLGYGTYKPYKVEKPNHWIFKNTGLKTGDLIGESGVNGRGAAGGETDKITPYTPKNFVRLAKGLNPNLGGSDMIYYDTPSGGGVFSVGSLTFTGTLESDKDISQMVKNVLNHFNK
;
A
#
# COMPACT_ATOMS: atom_id res chain seq x y z
N MET A 1 -64.41 50.47 21.88
CA MET A 1 -63.87 50.07 20.56
C MET A 1 -62.47 50.63 20.38
N ARG A 2 -61.43 49.79 20.46
CA ARG A 2 -60.10 50.04 19.90
C ARG A 2 -59.43 48.68 19.72
N LYS A 3 -59.32 48.25 18.46
CA LYS A 3 -58.67 47.02 18.03
C LYS A 3 -57.17 47.21 18.16
N ILE A 4 -56.52 46.29 18.87
CA ILE A 4 -55.06 46.14 18.88
C ILE A 4 -54.70 45.38 17.59
N ILE A 5 -54.01 46.05 16.68
CA ILE A 5 -53.36 45.43 15.52
C ILE A 5 -51.89 45.27 15.90
N ILE A 6 -51.46 44.02 16.07
CA ILE A 6 -50.05 43.66 16.20
C ILE A 6 -49.49 43.62 14.78
N VAL A 7 -48.57 44.54 14.48
CA VAL A 7 -47.78 44.54 13.25
C VAL A 7 -46.58 43.63 13.49
N SER A 8 -46.56 42.48 12.83
CA SER A 8 -45.42 41.57 12.79
C SER A 8 -44.28 42.19 11.97
N LEU A 9 -43.15 42.44 12.62
CA LEU A 9 -41.91 42.87 12.00
C LEU A 9 -41.22 41.64 11.38
N LEU A 10 -41.27 41.50 10.05
CA LEU A 10 -40.45 40.53 9.31
C LEU A 10 -38.98 41.01 9.32
N LEU A 11 -38.13 40.34 10.09
CA LEU A 11 -36.68 40.45 9.98
C LEU A 11 -36.19 39.42 8.94
N PHE A 12 -35.83 39.90 7.75
CA PHE A 12 -35.05 39.14 6.78
C PHE A 12 -33.59 39.10 7.28
N VAL A 13 -33.18 37.96 7.85
CA VAL A 13 -31.76 37.68 8.08
C VAL A 13 -31.23 37.02 6.81
N PHE A 14 -30.48 37.78 6.01
CA PHE A 14 -29.60 37.21 4.99
C PHE A 14 -28.48 36.45 5.68
N GLY A 15 -28.61 35.13 5.78
CA GLY A 15 -27.50 34.25 6.09
C GLY A 15 -26.59 34.18 4.86
N PHE A 16 -25.49 34.94 4.87
CA PHE A 16 -24.34 34.59 4.05
C PHE A 16 -23.74 33.33 4.67
N SER A 17 -24.07 32.17 4.11
CA SER A 17 -23.28 30.96 4.29
C SER A 17 -21.95 31.21 3.56
N ALA A 18 -20.90 31.55 4.31
CA ALA A 18 -19.56 31.40 3.80
C ALA A 18 -19.35 29.89 3.58
N GLU A 19 -19.31 29.46 2.33
CA GLU A 19 -18.74 28.17 1.97
C GLU A 19 -17.29 28.18 2.43
N VAL A 20 -17.01 27.51 3.55
CA VAL A 20 -15.65 27.14 3.92
C VAL A 20 -15.21 26.11 2.88
N HIS A 21 -14.53 26.59 1.84
CA HIS A 21 -13.79 25.72 0.94
C HIS A 21 -12.70 25.05 1.77
N ALA A 22 -12.79 23.72 1.92
CA ALA A 22 -11.66 22.93 2.37
C ALA A 22 -10.54 23.11 1.33
N GLY A 23 -9.45 23.79 1.71
CA GLY A 23 -8.30 23.94 0.84
C GLY A 23 -7.78 22.58 0.42
N GLU A 24 -7.50 22.41 -0.88
CA GLU A 24 -6.89 21.19 -1.40
C GLU A 24 -5.58 20.91 -0.65
N ASN A 25 -5.31 19.64 -0.32
CA ASN A 25 -4.01 19.25 0.23
C ASN A 25 -2.96 19.45 -0.87
N GLU A 26 -2.12 20.47 -0.76
CA GLU A 26 -1.13 20.79 -1.79
C GLU A 26 0.20 20.07 -1.51
N VAL A 27 0.63 19.26 -2.47
CA VAL A 27 2.03 18.82 -2.59
C VAL A 27 2.70 19.73 -3.59
N GLU A 28 3.43 20.72 -3.09
CA GLU A 28 4.28 21.58 -3.91
C GLU A 28 5.69 21.00 -3.98
N ARG A 29 6.38 21.18 -5.11
CA ARG A 29 7.78 20.77 -5.27
C ARG A 29 8.63 21.93 -5.78
N LEU A 30 9.67 22.26 -5.03
CA LEU A 30 10.78 23.11 -5.48
C LEU A 30 11.94 22.18 -5.91
N GLY A 31 11.80 21.63 -7.12
CA GLY A 31 12.78 20.74 -7.75
C GLY A 31 13.75 21.50 -8.65
N GLY A 32 14.70 20.80 -9.27
CA GLY A 32 15.64 21.33 -10.24
C GLY A 32 16.49 20.20 -10.84
N LYS A 33 17.18 20.44 -11.95
CA LYS A 33 18.09 19.46 -12.57
C LYS A 33 19.27 19.10 -11.67
N ASP A 34 19.63 20.03 -10.79
CA ASP A 34 20.64 19.90 -9.76
C ASP A 34 20.28 20.79 -8.56
N ARG A 35 21.10 20.71 -7.51
CA ARG A 35 20.92 21.47 -6.27
C ARG A 35 21.05 22.99 -6.44
N PHE A 36 21.77 23.47 -7.47
CA PHE A 36 21.92 24.91 -7.70
C PHE A 36 20.60 25.47 -8.21
N GLU A 37 19.94 24.76 -9.13
CA GLU A 37 18.61 25.12 -9.61
C GLU A 37 17.54 24.98 -8.51
N VAL A 38 17.64 23.97 -7.63
CA VAL A 38 16.78 23.89 -6.42
C VAL A 38 16.94 25.14 -5.55
N ALA A 39 18.18 25.60 -5.31
CA ALA A 39 18.44 26.82 -4.55
C ALA A 39 17.83 28.08 -5.21
N VAL A 40 17.92 28.17 -6.53
CA VAL A 40 17.31 29.26 -7.32
C VAL A 40 15.79 29.22 -7.22
N ASN A 41 15.17 28.05 -7.36
CA ASN A 41 13.71 27.91 -7.28
C ASN A 41 13.17 28.21 -5.88
N VAL A 42 13.92 27.87 -4.83
CA VAL A 42 13.64 28.32 -3.45
C VAL A 42 13.73 29.83 -3.33
N SER A 43 14.78 30.44 -3.91
CA SER A 43 14.96 31.89 -3.90
C SER A 43 13.81 32.61 -4.60
N GLN A 44 13.41 32.15 -5.78
CA GLN A 44 12.29 32.72 -6.54
C GLN A 44 10.95 32.60 -5.82
N LYS A 45 10.73 31.50 -5.08
CA LYS A 45 9.52 31.33 -4.25
C LYS A 45 9.49 32.30 -3.06
N GLY A 46 10.64 32.53 -2.42
CA GLY A 46 10.71 33.26 -1.15
C GLY A 46 11.00 34.77 -1.25
N TRP A 47 11.52 35.22 -2.39
CA TRP A 47 12.03 36.58 -2.60
C TRP A 47 11.79 37.06 -4.02
N GLU A 48 10.97 38.10 -4.18
CA GLU A 48 10.92 38.85 -5.44
C GLU A 48 12.23 39.62 -5.67
N ASP A 49 12.81 40.19 -4.60
CA ASP A 49 14.06 40.94 -4.58
C ASP A 49 14.84 40.65 -3.29
N SER A 50 16.18 40.75 -3.32
CA SER A 50 16.98 40.70 -2.10
C SER A 50 18.37 41.32 -2.30
N GLN A 51 18.60 42.46 -1.65
CA GLN A 51 19.89 43.17 -1.72
C GLN A 51 21.06 42.36 -1.12
N THR A 52 20.78 41.46 -0.16
CA THR A 52 21.79 40.62 0.48
C THR A 52 21.58 39.17 0.08
N VAL A 53 22.63 38.48 -0.36
CA VAL A 53 22.57 37.04 -0.67
C VAL A 53 23.68 36.28 0.05
N TYR A 54 23.35 35.14 0.64
CA TYR A 54 24.33 34.27 1.29
C TYR A 54 24.81 33.21 0.29
N ILE A 55 26.12 33.03 0.17
CA ILE A 55 26.73 32.03 -0.71
C ILE A 55 27.49 30.99 0.11
N VAL A 56 27.16 29.72 -0.13
CA VAL A 56 27.79 28.55 0.50
C VAL A 56 28.28 27.55 -0.55
N ASN A 57 29.31 26.77 -0.24
CA ASN A 57 29.79 25.71 -1.13
C ASN A 57 28.89 24.47 -1.01
N PHE A 58 28.39 23.98 -2.14
CA PHE A 58 27.47 22.85 -2.23
C PHE A 58 28.05 21.51 -1.73
N LEU A 59 29.37 21.37 -1.62
CA LEU A 59 30.05 20.18 -1.08
C LEU A 59 30.43 20.32 0.40
N ALA A 60 30.51 21.56 0.91
CA ALA A 60 31.04 21.85 2.23
C ALA A 60 29.90 22.09 3.24
N PHE A 61 29.11 21.04 3.52
CA PHE A 61 27.98 21.14 4.46
C PHE A 61 28.39 21.77 5.78
N ALA A 62 29.58 21.44 6.25
CA ALA A 62 30.10 21.78 7.56
C ALA A 62 30.16 23.29 7.82
N ASP A 63 30.47 24.09 6.80
CA ASP A 63 30.52 25.55 6.93
C ASP A 63 29.11 26.16 6.89
N ALA A 64 28.19 25.47 6.21
CA ALA A 64 26.90 26.02 5.81
C ALA A 64 25.79 25.82 6.85
N LEU A 65 25.90 24.83 7.75
CA LEU A 65 24.86 24.48 8.74
C LEU A 65 24.46 25.61 9.68
N SER A 66 25.36 26.56 9.92
CA SER A 66 25.14 27.69 10.84
C SER A 66 24.58 28.94 10.15
N ALA A 67 24.46 28.94 8.82
CA ALA A 67 24.12 30.13 8.04
C ALA A 67 22.64 30.55 8.17
N THR A 68 21.72 29.60 8.34
CA THR A 68 20.27 29.86 8.28
C THR A 68 19.79 30.95 9.23
N PRO A 69 20.16 30.97 10.54
CA PRO A 69 19.70 32.05 11.42
C PRO A 69 20.14 33.44 10.97
N LEU A 70 21.37 33.57 10.47
CA LEU A 70 21.91 34.84 10.00
C LEU A 70 21.30 35.28 8.66
N ALA A 71 21.10 34.33 7.75
CA ALA A 71 20.44 34.58 6.46
C ALA A 71 18.98 35.01 6.66
N TYR A 72 18.25 34.31 7.54
CA TYR A 72 16.89 34.67 7.93
C TYR A 72 16.80 36.05 8.59
N GLN A 73 17.72 36.36 9.52
CA GLN A 73 17.79 37.69 10.14
C GLN A 73 17.98 38.82 9.12
N SER A 74 18.63 38.52 7.99
CA SER A 74 18.86 39.48 6.90
C SER A 74 17.77 39.47 5.84
N ASP A 75 16.70 38.67 6.02
CA ASP A 75 15.70 38.32 5.01
C ASP A 75 16.32 37.99 3.64
N ALA A 76 17.32 37.11 3.64
CA ALA A 76 18.17 36.82 2.49
C ALA A 76 18.16 35.32 2.11
N PRO A 77 18.11 34.98 0.80
CA PRO A 77 18.24 33.60 0.37
C PRO A 77 19.68 33.07 0.54
N ILE A 78 19.79 31.74 0.63
CA ILE A 78 21.07 31.02 0.56
C ILE A 78 21.18 30.39 -0.83
N LEU A 79 22.18 30.82 -1.61
CA LEU A 79 22.54 30.24 -2.90
C LEU A 79 23.81 29.37 -2.79
N LEU A 80 23.93 28.44 -3.73
CA LEU A 80 25.03 27.47 -3.77
C LEU A 80 26.08 27.86 -4.81
N THR A 81 27.33 27.51 -4.54
CA THR A 81 28.44 27.65 -5.49
C THR A 81 29.34 26.42 -5.49
N HIS A 82 30.14 26.23 -6.55
CA HIS A 82 31.33 25.37 -6.48
C HIS A 82 32.43 26.08 -5.70
N ALA A 83 33.48 25.35 -5.31
CA ALA A 83 34.59 25.92 -4.55
C ALA A 83 35.31 27.09 -5.28
N ASN A 84 35.34 27.06 -6.61
CA ASN A 84 36.12 27.98 -7.43
C ASN A 84 35.37 28.67 -8.56
N SER A 85 34.07 28.40 -8.74
CA SER A 85 33.26 29.05 -9.77
C SER A 85 31.78 29.15 -9.40
N LEU A 86 31.16 30.30 -9.69
CA LEU A 86 29.70 30.43 -9.64
C LEU A 86 29.08 29.73 -10.86
N THR A 87 28.00 28.98 -10.65
CA THR A 87 27.25 28.42 -11.77
C THR A 87 26.50 29.51 -12.53
N GLY A 88 26.15 29.27 -13.80
CA GLY A 88 25.33 30.21 -14.58
C GLY A 88 24.02 30.55 -13.88
N VAL A 89 23.28 29.54 -13.42
CA VAL A 89 22.00 29.73 -12.72
C VAL A 89 22.14 30.54 -11.42
N THR A 90 23.25 30.38 -10.68
CA THR A 90 23.53 31.20 -9.49
C THR A 90 23.82 32.65 -9.87
N LYS A 91 24.54 32.90 -10.98
CA LYS A 91 24.82 34.26 -11.45
C LYS A 91 23.54 34.97 -11.89
N ASP A 92 22.71 34.27 -12.65
CA ASP A 92 21.44 34.79 -13.15
C ASP A 92 20.50 35.15 -11.98
N GLU A 93 20.46 34.31 -10.94
CA GLU A 93 19.64 34.58 -9.76
C GLU A 93 20.17 35.75 -8.92
N LEU A 94 21.49 35.94 -8.80
CA LEU A 94 22.07 37.13 -8.17
C LEU A 94 21.66 38.42 -8.90
N ILE A 95 21.59 38.38 -10.23
CA ILE A 95 21.13 39.50 -11.06
C ILE A 95 19.64 39.73 -10.84
N ARG A 96 18.82 38.66 -10.88
CA ARG A 96 17.36 38.73 -10.67
C ARG A 96 16.98 39.35 -9.32
N LEU A 97 17.72 39.00 -8.27
CA LEU A 97 17.54 39.52 -6.91
C LEU A 97 18.07 40.96 -6.71
N HIS A 98 18.70 41.55 -7.73
CA HIS A 98 19.42 42.81 -7.64
C HIS A 98 20.39 42.87 -6.45
N ALA A 99 21.11 41.76 -6.23
CA ALA A 99 22.01 41.63 -5.09
C ALA A 99 23.13 42.67 -5.14
N THR A 100 23.23 43.52 -4.11
CA THR A 100 24.31 44.52 -3.96
C THR A 100 25.33 44.11 -2.91
N LYS A 101 24.93 43.18 -2.04
CA LYS A 101 25.72 42.61 -0.96
C LYS A 101 25.72 41.09 -1.03
N VAL A 102 26.91 40.49 -0.88
CA VAL A 102 27.05 39.02 -0.78
C VAL A 102 27.82 38.65 0.47
N VAL A 103 27.26 37.72 1.24
CA VAL A 103 27.90 37.14 2.42
C VAL A 103 28.34 35.72 2.10
N ILE A 104 29.65 35.51 2.04
CA ILE A 104 30.25 34.19 1.79
C ILE A 104 30.46 33.49 3.12
N ILE A 105 29.86 32.32 3.30
CA ILE A 105 30.04 31.49 4.50
C ILE A 105 31.03 30.36 4.17
N GLY A 106 32.19 30.40 4.82
CA GLY A 106 33.28 29.45 4.62
C GLY A 106 34.62 30.13 4.32
N GLY A 107 35.70 29.47 4.74
CA GLY A 107 37.07 29.90 4.46
C GLY A 107 37.44 29.82 2.98
N THR A 108 38.61 30.34 2.61
CA THR A 108 39.10 30.32 1.22
C THR A 108 39.38 28.92 0.67
N GLY A 109 39.63 27.93 1.55
CA GLY A 109 39.72 26.52 1.17
C GLY A 109 38.37 25.89 0.78
N SER A 110 37.26 26.49 1.22
CA SER A 110 35.89 26.05 0.91
C SER A 110 35.31 26.84 -0.27
N ILE A 111 35.51 28.15 -0.28
CA ILE A 111 35.09 29.06 -1.35
C ILE A 111 36.26 29.99 -1.67
N SER A 112 36.94 29.76 -2.79
CA SER A 112 38.17 30.45 -3.17
C SER A 112 37.98 31.95 -3.43
N GLN A 113 39.10 32.66 -3.60
CA GLN A 113 39.12 34.07 -3.98
C GLN A 113 38.57 34.33 -5.39
N ASN A 114 38.55 33.32 -6.26
CA ASN A 114 37.98 33.45 -7.61
C ASN A 114 36.49 33.80 -7.56
N ILE A 115 35.74 33.23 -6.61
CA ILE A 115 34.33 33.58 -6.41
C ILE A 115 34.14 35.07 -6.09
N VAL A 116 35.00 35.62 -5.22
CA VAL A 116 34.98 37.06 -4.91
C VAL A 116 35.24 37.89 -6.16
N THR A 117 36.20 37.46 -6.99
CA THR A 117 36.54 38.13 -8.25
C THR A 117 35.37 38.08 -9.24
N GLU A 118 34.69 36.93 -9.35
CA GLU A 118 33.50 36.78 -10.20
C GLU A 118 32.36 37.71 -9.74
N LEU A 119 32.09 37.77 -8.43
CA LEU A 119 31.08 38.68 -7.86
C LEU A 119 31.42 40.15 -8.12
N GLN A 120 32.68 40.54 -7.98
CA GLN A 120 33.14 41.91 -8.29
C GLN A 120 32.98 42.25 -9.77
N ASN A 121 33.26 41.30 -10.66
CA ASN A 121 33.07 41.46 -12.10
C ASN A 121 31.59 41.57 -12.48
N MET A 122 30.68 41.01 -11.68
CA MET A 122 29.23 41.20 -11.81
C MET A 122 28.75 42.55 -11.23
N GLY A 123 29.64 43.38 -10.69
CA GLY A 123 29.33 44.70 -10.14
C GLY A 123 29.01 44.72 -8.64
N ILE A 124 29.06 43.58 -7.95
CA ILE A 124 28.80 43.48 -6.51
C ILE A 124 30.05 43.93 -5.75
N ARG A 125 29.92 44.98 -4.93
CA ARG A 125 31.06 45.59 -4.23
C ARG A 125 31.10 45.29 -2.74
N ASP A 126 29.94 45.12 -2.09
CA ASP A 126 29.87 44.74 -0.67
C ASP A 126 29.93 43.21 -0.55
N ILE A 127 31.14 42.67 -0.43
CA ILE A 127 31.36 41.22 -0.29
C ILE A 127 31.99 40.96 1.07
N HIS A 128 31.25 40.31 1.96
CA HIS A 128 31.72 39.96 3.29
C HIS A 128 31.95 38.46 3.41
N ARG A 129 33.07 38.04 3.96
CA ARG A 129 33.36 36.61 4.19
C ARG A 129 33.36 36.30 5.68
N ILE A 130 32.54 35.34 6.07
CA ILE A 130 32.56 34.73 7.40
C ILE A 130 33.20 33.35 7.27
N GLY A 131 34.52 33.30 7.46
CA GLY A 131 35.32 32.09 7.36
C GLY A 131 35.91 31.65 8.70
N GLY A 132 36.59 30.52 8.70
CA GLY A 132 37.26 29.94 9.86
C GLY A 132 38.26 28.87 9.42
N LYS A 133 39.11 28.40 10.34
CA LYS A 133 40.07 27.32 10.03
C LYS A 133 39.38 25.97 9.82
N ASP A 134 38.22 25.80 10.44
CA ASP A 134 37.37 24.64 10.37
C ASP A 134 35.90 25.04 10.61
N ARG A 135 35.00 24.06 10.49
CA ARG A 135 33.55 24.22 10.66
C ARG A 135 33.13 24.79 12.02
N TYR A 136 33.93 24.56 13.06
CA TYR A 136 33.62 25.00 14.42
C TYR A 136 33.92 26.49 14.56
N ASP A 137 35.07 26.93 14.03
CA ASP A 137 35.39 28.35 13.87
C ASP A 137 34.34 29.07 13.02
N VAL A 138 33.95 28.50 11.88
CA VAL A 138 32.90 29.11 11.03
C VAL A 138 31.60 29.27 11.82
N SER A 139 31.14 28.23 12.53
CA SER A 139 29.90 28.32 13.32
C SER A 139 29.94 29.37 14.43
N ALA A 140 31.06 29.50 15.14
CA ALA A 140 31.25 30.53 16.16
C ALA A 140 31.34 31.94 15.55
N ASN A 141 31.99 32.07 14.39
CA ASN A 141 32.11 33.34 13.67
C ASN A 141 30.76 33.80 13.12
N VAL A 142 29.96 32.91 12.55
CA VAL A 142 28.58 33.21 12.12
C VAL A 142 27.73 33.63 13.32
N ALA A 143 27.84 32.92 14.45
CA ALA A 143 27.08 33.23 15.66
C ALA A 143 27.33 34.66 16.19
N ASN A 144 28.51 35.25 16.00
CA ASN A 144 28.78 36.65 16.39
C ASN A 144 27.91 37.68 15.65
N TYR A 145 27.33 37.33 14.50
CA TYR A 145 26.45 38.20 13.71
C TYR A 145 24.97 37.89 13.93
N VAL A 146 24.63 36.76 14.57
CA VAL A 146 23.24 36.40 14.90
C VAL A 146 22.82 37.15 16.16
N HIS A 147 21.71 37.87 16.09
CA HIS A 147 21.09 38.55 17.21
C HIS A 147 20.45 37.52 18.15
N SER A 148 21.22 37.08 19.13
CA SER A 148 20.76 36.11 20.13
C SER A 148 20.53 36.76 21.48
N THR A 149 19.43 36.39 22.15
CA THR A 149 19.00 36.99 23.41
C THR A 149 19.39 36.17 24.64
N ASP A 150 19.34 34.83 24.59
CA ASP A 150 19.54 33.99 25.78
C ASP A 150 19.81 32.49 25.55
N LYS A 151 19.58 31.94 24.33
CA LYS A 151 19.80 30.51 24.03
C LYS A 151 20.62 30.27 22.77
N ALA A 152 21.30 29.12 22.74
CA ALA A 152 22.00 28.61 21.56
C ALA A 152 21.60 27.15 21.26
N VAL A 153 21.63 26.81 19.97
CA VAL A 153 21.46 25.43 19.50
C VAL A 153 22.83 24.78 19.34
N ILE A 154 22.99 23.58 19.88
CA ILE A 154 24.20 22.79 19.82
C ILE A 154 23.93 21.55 18.97
N ALA A 155 24.71 21.34 17.92
CA ALA A 155 24.61 20.17 17.06
C ALA A 155 26.00 19.62 16.72
N THR A 156 26.07 18.36 16.27
CA THR A 156 27.35 17.80 15.83
C THR A 156 27.81 18.45 14.53
N GLY A 157 29.09 18.78 14.45
CA GLY A 157 29.70 19.22 13.19
C GLY A 157 30.05 18.06 12.27
N MET A 158 29.92 16.80 12.69
CA MET A 158 30.39 15.63 11.92
C MET A 158 29.40 15.16 10.86
N THR A 159 28.11 15.42 11.07
CA THR A 159 27.00 15.15 10.15
C THR A 159 26.18 16.42 9.99
N PHE A 160 25.10 16.39 9.20
CA PHE A 160 24.32 17.59 8.88
C PHE A 160 22.87 17.55 9.38
N ALA A 161 22.28 16.36 9.50
CA ALA A 161 20.82 16.24 9.57
C ALA A 161 20.22 16.86 10.84
N ASP A 162 20.90 16.70 12.00
CA ASP A 162 20.45 17.25 13.28
C ASP A 162 20.44 18.79 13.28
N ALA A 163 21.45 19.41 12.65
CA ALA A 163 21.55 20.87 12.53
C ALA A 163 20.58 21.43 11.48
N LEU A 164 20.33 20.69 10.39
CA LEU A 164 19.39 21.12 9.35
C LEU A 164 17.94 21.10 9.83
N SER A 165 17.52 20.05 10.55
CA SER A 165 16.13 19.91 10.99
C SER A 165 15.70 21.02 11.96
N VAL A 166 16.63 21.52 12.79
CA VAL A 166 16.40 22.63 13.72
C VAL A 166 16.60 24.01 13.09
N ALA A 167 17.24 24.12 11.93
CA ALA A 167 17.66 25.41 11.38
C ALA A 167 16.51 26.43 11.24
N PRO A 168 15.31 26.07 10.73
CA PRO A 168 14.19 27.01 10.67
C PRO A 168 13.70 27.48 12.05
N PHE A 169 13.67 26.57 13.02
CA PHE A 169 13.29 26.88 14.40
C PHE A 169 14.33 27.80 15.05
N ALA A 170 15.62 27.50 14.89
CA ALA A 170 16.71 28.31 15.40
C ALA A 170 16.67 29.73 14.81
N ALA A 171 16.46 29.84 13.50
CA ALA A 171 16.38 31.10 12.79
C ALA A 171 15.26 32.01 13.29
N ARG A 172 14.04 31.49 13.41
CA ARG A 172 12.88 32.25 13.91
C ARG A 172 13.04 32.75 15.34
N ASN A 173 13.77 32.00 16.17
CA ASN A 173 14.01 32.37 17.56
C ASN A 173 15.31 33.18 17.76
N GLY A 174 16.06 33.49 16.70
CA GLY A 174 17.35 34.19 16.80
C GLY A 174 18.44 33.36 17.51
N TYR A 175 18.31 32.02 17.52
CA TYR A 175 19.27 31.14 18.17
C TYR A 175 20.42 30.81 17.20
N PRO A 176 21.69 31.10 17.57
CA PRO A 176 22.83 30.67 16.78
C PRO A 176 22.96 29.15 16.87
N ILE A 177 23.40 28.55 15.76
CA ILE A 177 23.72 27.12 15.69
C ILE A 177 25.23 26.98 15.84
N LEU A 178 25.66 26.34 16.92
CA LEU A 178 27.06 26.10 17.25
C LEU A 178 27.37 24.62 17.08
N LEU A 179 28.47 24.32 16.39
CA LEU A 179 28.84 22.95 16.07
C LEU A 179 29.83 22.38 17.10
N THR A 180 29.67 21.13 17.49
CA THR A 180 30.58 20.44 18.42
C THR A 180 31.06 19.11 17.87
N ARG A 181 32.04 18.49 18.55
CA ARG A 181 32.37 17.08 18.35
C ARG A 181 31.54 16.25 19.32
N LYS A 182 31.57 14.92 19.14
CA LYS A 182 30.86 14.01 20.05
C LYS A 182 31.29 14.20 21.51
N SER A 183 32.60 14.32 21.76
CA SER A 183 33.15 14.23 23.13
C SER A 183 33.78 15.54 23.63
N ASP A 184 33.83 16.58 22.81
CA ASP A 184 34.39 17.87 23.19
C ASP A 184 33.71 19.06 22.48
N ILE A 185 33.72 20.20 23.18
CA ILE A 185 33.35 21.50 22.63
C ILE A 185 34.65 22.13 22.11
N PRO A 186 34.79 22.37 20.80
CA PRO A 186 36.00 22.97 20.25
C PRO A 186 36.23 24.39 20.79
N ALA A 187 37.50 24.76 20.96
CA ALA A 187 37.90 26.02 21.59
C ALA A 187 37.17 27.29 21.06
N PRO A 188 36.96 27.47 19.75
CA PRO A 188 36.22 28.63 19.24
C PRO A 188 34.79 28.73 19.78
N VAL A 189 34.12 27.58 19.90
CA VAL A 189 32.75 27.49 20.42
C VAL A 189 32.72 27.70 21.92
N THR A 190 33.70 27.17 22.66
CA THR A 190 33.86 27.45 24.10
C THR A 190 34.06 28.94 24.36
N VAL A 191 34.92 29.61 23.58
CA VAL A 191 35.15 31.05 23.70
C VAL A 191 33.86 31.83 23.46
N TYR A 192 33.09 31.46 22.44
CA TYR A 192 31.82 32.10 22.15
C TYR A 192 30.77 31.89 23.26
N LEU A 193 30.61 30.64 23.73
CA LEU A 193 29.70 30.30 24.83
C LEU A 193 30.07 30.99 26.15
N ASN A 194 31.35 31.25 26.40
CA ASN A 194 31.78 31.98 27.60
C ASN A 194 31.63 33.50 27.46
N LYS A 195 31.77 34.03 26.23
CA LYS A 195 31.60 35.46 25.94
C LYS A 195 30.12 35.89 26.04
N LYS A 196 29.20 34.99 25.69
CA LYS A 196 27.75 35.23 25.72
C LYS A 196 27.14 34.44 26.88
N SER A 197 26.58 35.11 27.87
CA SER A 197 25.93 34.46 29.02
C SER A 197 24.59 33.82 28.63
N PHE A 198 24.62 32.65 27.97
CA PHE A 198 23.41 31.89 27.64
C PHE A 198 22.78 31.29 28.90
N SER A 199 21.46 31.43 29.03
CA SER A 199 20.68 30.90 30.16
C SER A 199 20.37 29.42 29.99
N SER A 200 20.24 28.94 28.75
CA SER A 200 20.06 27.53 28.42
C SER A 200 20.54 27.20 27.00
N THR A 201 20.66 25.91 26.69
CA THR A 201 21.02 25.42 25.36
C THR A 201 20.06 24.33 24.89
N ILE A 202 19.92 24.17 23.57
CA ILE A 202 19.18 23.06 22.96
C ILE A 202 20.17 22.19 22.22
N ILE A 203 20.36 20.96 22.68
CA ILE A 203 21.17 19.95 22.01
C ILE A 203 20.28 19.22 21.00
N MET A 204 20.63 19.31 19.72
CA MET A 204 20.02 18.51 18.66
C MET A 204 20.84 17.26 18.40
N GLY A 205 20.18 16.10 18.50
CA GLY A 205 20.78 14.79 18.29
C GLY A 205 20.97 14.01 19.59
N GLY A 206 21.03 12.68 19.44
CA GLY A 206 21.32 11.76 20.54
C GLY A 206 22.75 11.87 21.06
N GLU A 207 23.07 11.10 22.09
CA GLU A 207 24.41 11.04 22.70
C GLU A 207 25.50 10.51 21.75
N GLY A 208 25.10 9.82 20.68
CA GLY A 208 25.99 9.43 19.59
C GLY A 208 26.53 10.63 18.80
N SER A 209 25.74 11.70 18.66
CA SER A 209 26.09 12.94 17.95
C SER A 209 26.78 13.94 18.88
N VAL A 210 26.15 14.21 20.04
CA VAL A 210 26.63 15.15 21.08
C VAL A 210 26.58 14.44 22.43
N GLY A 211 27.73 13.96 22.90
CA GLY A 211 27.88 13.10 24.07
C GLY A 211 27.56 13.78 25.40
N LYS A 212 27.47 12.98 26.47
CA LYS A 212 27.20 13.45 27.83
C LYS A 212 28.27 14.42 28.33
N GLU A 213 29.52 14.23 27.92
CA GLU A 213 30.66 15.07 28.32
C GLU A 213 30.58 16.48 27.73
N VAL A 214 29.95 16.61 26.56
CA VAL A 214 29.62 17.91 25.98
C VAL A 214 28.42 18.51 26.70
N ALA A 215 27.35 17.73 26.89
CA ALA A 215 26.14 18.19 27.55
C ALA A 215 26.41 18.76 28.95
N SER A 216 27.23 18.08 29.77
CA SER A 216 27.53 18.52 31.14
C SER A 216 28.28 19.85 31.23
N LYS A 217 28.85 20.35 30.12
CA LYS A 217 29.57 21.62 30.04
C LYS A 217 28.73 22.76 29.48
N LEU A 218 27.49 22.48 29.06
CA LEU A 218 26.60 23.47 28.48
C LEU A 218 25.67 24.06 29.55
N PRO A 219 25.25 25.34 29.41
CA PRO A 219 24.29 25.93 30.33
C PRO A 219 22.91 25.30 30.11
N ASN A 220 22.32 24.76 31.17
CA ASN A 220 20.97 24.16 31.23
C ASN A 220 20.54 23.46 29.92
N PRO A 221 21.21 22.36 29.52
CA PRO A 221 20.98 21.73 28.23
C PRO A 221 19.66 20.97 28.19
N GLU A 222 18.81 21.32 27.24
CA GLU A 222 17.66 20.52 26.83
C GLU A 222 18.04 19.70 25.60
N ARG A 223 17.76 18.40 25.58
CA ARG A 223 18.13 17.53 24.46
C ARG A 223 16.91 17.06 23.69
N ILE A 224 16.93 17.29 22.38
CA ILE A 224 16.01 16.70 21.42
C ILE A 224 16.78 15.61 20.68
N GLY A 225 16.64 14.38 21.18
CA GLY A 225 17.33 13.19 20.67
C GLY A 225 16.46 12.37 19.73
N GLY A 226 17.03 11.30 19.18
CA GLY A 226 16.33 10.33 18.35
C GLY A 226 17.21 9.11 18.07
N SER A 227 16.59 8.00 17.67
CA SER A 227 17.28 6.78 17.23
C SER A 227 18.10 7.01 15.95
N ASP A 228 17.60 7.88 15.08
CA ASP A 228 18.28 8.35 13.88
C ASP A 228 17.87 9.79 13.50
N ARG A 229 18.32 10.25 12.34
CA ARG A 229 18.06 11.62 11.84
C ARG A 229 16.58 11.93 11.59
N TYR A 230 15.78 10.92 11.29
CA TYR A 230 14.36 11.07 11.01
C TYR A 230 13.60 11.23 12.32
N ALA A 231 13.93 10.41 13.32
CA ALA A 231 13.43 10.55 14.68
C ALA A 231 13.77 11.91 15.31
N VAL A 232 15.00 12.41 15.14
CA VAL A 232 15.40 13.74 15.66
C VAL A 232 14.53 14.86 15.06
N ALA A 233 14.28 14.84 13.75
CA ALA A 233 13.43 15.83 13.09
C ALA A 233 11.96 15.74 13.56
N ALA A 234 11.43 14.53 13.72
CA ALA A 234 10.08 14.30 14.24
C ALA A 234 9.92 14.76 15.71
N ASN A 235 10.91 14.43 16.55
CA ASN A 235 10.90 14.78 17.98
C ASN A 235 10.99 16.30 18.20
N LEU A 236 11.70 17.03 17.35
CA LEU A 236 11.70 18.50 17.39
C LEU A 236 10.28 19.06 17.28
N ILE A 237 9.48 18.58 16.32
CA ILE A 237 8.09 19.02 16.14
C ILE A 237 7.27 18.69 17.40
N ARG A 238 7.45 17.48 17.94
CA ARG A 238 6.69 17.00 19.11
C ARG A 238 7.02 17.79 20.37
N GLU A 239 8.31 17.89 20.71
CA GLU A 239 8.80 18.48 21.96
C GLU A 239 8.69 20.01 21.95
N LYS A 240 8.84 20.65 20.78
CA LYS A 240 8.68 22.11 20.64
C LYS A 240 7.29 22.55 20.21
N SER A 241 6.36 21.60 20.06
CA SER A 241 4.98 21.88 19.63
C SER A 241 4.95 22.79 18.39
N LEU A 242 5.76 22.47 17.39
CA LEU A 242 5.87 23.29 16.17
C LEU A 242 4.57 23.21 15.36
N PRO A 243 4.27 24.24 14.53
CA PRO A 243 3.12 24.23 13.64
C PRO A 243 3.12 22.99 12.73
N SER A 244 1.93 22.47 12.45
CA SER A 244 1.75 21.20 11.75
C SER A 244 0.74 21.24 10.60
N GLU A 245 0.43 22.42 10.08
CA GLU A 245 -0.45 22.56 8.90
C GLU A 245 0.29 22.24 7.60
N LYS A 246 1.59 22.57 7.56
CA LYS A 246 2.52 22.33 6.45
C LYS A 246 3.82 21.74 6.99
N ALA A 247 4.54 20.97 6.17
CA ALA A 247 5.94 20.63 6.42
C ALA A 247 6.77 20.70 5.14
N TYR A 248 8.01 21.16 5.27
CA TYR A 248 9.00 21.03 4.21
C TYR A 248 9.59 19.62 4.27
N ILE A 249 9.60 18.91 3.14
CA ILE A 249 10.13 17.56 3.04
C ILE A 249 11.42 17.58 2.22
N ALA A 250 12.51 17.08 2.81
CA ALA A 250 13.78 16.94 2.10
C ALA A 250 14.39 15.55 2.33
N THR A 251 15.29 15.14 1.43
CA THR A 251 16.05 13.91 1.66
C THR A 251 16.94 14.04 2.89
N GLY A 252 16.92 13.02 3.74
CA GLY A 252 17.86 12.90 4.84
C GLY A 252 19.26 12.51 4.37
N LEU A 253 19.48 12.17 3.09
CA LEU A 253 20.75 11.62 2.59
C LEU A 253 21.73 12.67 2.04
N SER A 254 21.26 13.88 1.75
CA SER A 254 22.08 15.02 1.33
C SER A 254 21.59 16.32 1.97
N PHE A 255 22.45 17.33 2.05
CA PHE A 255 22.18 18.53 2.84
C PHE A 255 21.70 19.76 2.03
N ALA A 256 22.10 19.85 0.76
CA ALA A 256 22.05 21.10 0.01
C ALA A 256 20.61 21.62 -0.17
N ASP A 257 19.69 20.76 -0.63
CA ASP A 257 18.29 21.11 -0.89
C ASP A 257 17.59 21.59 0.40
N ALA A 258 17.78 20.86 1.51
CA ALA A 258 17.22 21.21 2.81
C ALA A 258 17.79 22.53 3.36
N LEU A 259 19.10 22.76 3.18
CA LEU A 259 19.76 23.98 3.62
C LEU A 259 19.20 25.20 2.91
N THR A 260 19.09 25.18 1.58
CA THR A 260 18.61 26.35 0.83
C THR A 260 17.15 26.63 1.14
N GLY A 261 16.33 25.59 1.30
CA GLY A 261 14.94 25.71 1.76
C GLY A 261 14.77 26.16 3.22
N SER A 262 15.80 26.09 4.06
CA SER A 262 15.65 26.32 5.51
C SER A 262 15.28 27.76 5.88
N VAL A 263 15.73 28.75 5.11
CA VAL A 263 15.36 30.16 5.34
C VAL A 263 13.90 30.39 4.95
N LEU A 264 13.46 29.82 3.83
CA LEU A 264 12.07 29.91 3.40
C LEU A 264 11.12 29.19 4.38
N ALA A 265 11.49 28.00 4.84
CA ALA A 265 10.77 27.29 5.91
C ALA A 265 10.67 28.13 7.20
N ALA A 266 11.72 28.89 7.54
CA ALA A 266 11.69 29.82 8.67
C ALA A 266 10.71 30.98 8.44
N LYS A 267 10.70 31.59 7.24
CA LYS A 267 9.76 32.67 6.86
C LYS A 267 8.31 32.19 6.95
N GLU A 268 8.04 30.96 6.54
CA GLU A 268 6.70 30.36 6.57
C GLU A 268 6.34 29.71 7.93
N ASN A 269 7.15 29.87 8.98
CA ASN A 269 6.90 29.26 10.29
C ASN A 269 6.68 27.73 10.22
N THR A 270 7.37 27.06 9.29
CA THR A 270 7.11 25.67 8.93
C THR A 270 8.32 24.78 9.26
N PRO A 271 8.12 23.59 9.87
CA PRO A 271 9.21 22.67 10.16
C PRO A 271 9.75 21.96 8.91
N ILE A 272 10.98 21.46 9.00
CA ILE A 272 11.56 20.53 8.01
C ILE A 272 11.53 19.11 8.57
N LEU A 273 10.90 18.20 7.82
CA LEU A 273 10.99 16.76 8.02
C LEU A 273 11.92 16.13 6.99
N LEU A 274 12.58 15.04 7.40
CA LEU A 274 13.51 14.30 6.57
C LEU A 274 12.91 12.97 6.12
N THR A 275 13.25 12.54 4.91
CA THR A 275 12.80 11.26 4.35
C THR A 275 13.92 10.53 3.60
N ARG A 276 13.69 9.28 3.20
CA ARG A 276 14.52 8.61 2.19
C ARG A 276 13.91 8.88 0.80
N PRO A 277 14.70 8.77 -0.29
CA PRO A 277 14.19 9.04 -1.62
C PRO A 277 12.95 8.24 -2.02
N ASP A 278 12.87 6.98 -1.60
CA ASP A 278 11.89 5.98 -2.04
C ASP A 278 10.98 5.45 -0.92
N ARG A 279 11.12 5.96 0.31
CA ARG A 279 10.23 5.61 1.44
C ARG A 279 10.22 6.66 2.54
N LEU A 280 9.07 6.82 3.19
CA LEU A 280 8.96 7.53 4.46
C LEU A 280 9.43 6.63 5.61
N PRO A 281 10.41 7.06 6.42
CA PRO A 281 10.75 6.41 7.68
C PRO A 281 9.59 6.45 8.68
N ASP A 282 9.50 5.45 9.57
CA ASP A 282 8.38 5.31 10.51
C ASP A 282 8.21 6.54 11.40
N ASP A 283 9.28 7.15 11.92
CA ASP A 283 9.19 8.36 12.73
C ASP A 283 8.63 9.56 11.96
N THR A 284 9.03 9.72 10.70
CA THR A 284 8.51 10.77 9.82
C THR A 284 7.04 10.52 9.49
N LYS A 285 6.67 9.27 9.22
CA LYS A 285 5.27 8.86 9.04
C LYS A 285 4.43 9.18 10.27
N ASN A 286 4.90 8.73 11.44
CA ASN A 286 4.16 8.84 12.69
C ASN A 286 3.91 10.28 13.09
N ILE A 287 4.90 11.18 12.92
CA ILE A 287 4.69 12.60 13.25
C ILE A 287 3.75 13.29 12.26
N ILE A 288 3.79 12.93 10.97
CA ILE A 288 2.84 13.41 9.97
C ILE A 288 1.42 13.01 10.36
N GLU A 289 1.22 11.76 10.79
CA GLU A 289 -0.09 11.26 11.22
C GLU A 289 -0.53 11.88 12.57
N GLU A 290 0.36 11.90 13.56
CA GLU A 290 0.12 12.44 14.91
C GLU A 290 -0.29 13.91 14.88
N LYS A 291 0.37 14.70 14.04
CA LYS A 291 0.13 16.15 13.94
C LYS A 291 -0.79 16.54 12.80
N ALA A 292 -1.34 15.55 12.09
CA ALA A 292 -2.21 15.72 10.93
C ALA A 292 -1.63 16.69 9.89
N ILE A 293 -0.34 16.57 9.57
CA ILE A 293 0.32 17.41 8.55
C ILE A 293 -0.26 17.03 7.19
N ARG A 294 -0.80 18.00 6.45
CA ARG A 294 -1.50 17.78 5.18
C ARG A 294 -0.84 18.41 3.97
N ASN A 295 -0.16 19.54 4.17
CA ASN A 295 0.50 20.28 3.09
C ASN A 295 2.00 19.99 3.10
N TYR A 296 2.56 19.70 1.94
CA TYR A 296 3.98 19.39 1.83
C TYR A 296 4.63 20.27 0.77
N LEU A 297 5.78 20.85 1.12
CA LEU A 297 6.66 21.45 0.11
C LEU A 297 7.94 20.62 0.03
N ILE A 298 8.12 19.94 -1.09
CA ILE A 298 9.27 19.07 -1.34
C ILE A 298 10.45 19.91 -1.83
N LEU A 299 11.59 19.78 -1.14
CA LEU A 299 12.86 20.36 -1.55
C LEU A 299 13.68 19.30 -2.30
N GLY A 300 13.95 19.56 -3.58
CA GLY A 300 14.74 18.68 -4.44
C GLY A 300 13.93 17.93 -5.50
N GLY A 301 14.64 17.40 -6.49
CA GLY A 301 14.04 16.63 -7.58
C GLY A 301 13.57 15.22 -7.17
N PRO A 302 12.93 14.47 -8.09
CA PRO A 302 12.42 13.12 -7.83
C PRO A 302 13.48 12.11 -7.34
N ALA A 303 14.76 12.31 -7.69
CA ALA A 303 15.87 11.48 -7.20
C ALA A 303 16.18 11.71 -5.71
N SER A 304 15.87 12.90 -5.17
CA SER A 304 16.01 13.21 -3.75
C SER A 304 14.78 12.74 -2.97
N VAL A 305 13.58 12.94 -3.52
CA VAL A 305 12.29 12.58 -2.90
C VAL A 305 11.30 12.22 -4.02
N THR A 306 10.97 10.94 -4.16
CA THR A 306 9.97 10.46 -5.14
C THR A 306 8.57 10.91 -4.74
N GLU A 307 7.70 11.16 -5.72
CA GLU A 307 6.33 11.65 -5.46
C GLU A 307 5.46 10.60 -4.76
N GLU A 308 5.67 9.33 -5.07
CA GLU A 308 4.87 8.21 -4.56
C GLU A 308 4.94 8.01 -3.05
N ILE A 309 5.98 8.51 -2.36
CA ILE A 309 6.16 8.24 -0.92
C ILE A 309 5.31 9.15 -0.05
N LEU A 310 4.98 10.34 -0.55
CA LEU A 310 4.14 11.31 0.13
C LEU A 310 2.67 11.14 -0.29
N ASN A 311 2.39 10.61 -1.50
CA ASN A 311 1.02 10.44 -2.00
C ASN A 311 0.06 9.74 -1.02
N PRO A 312 0.39 8.64 -0.31
CA PRO A 312 -0.51 8.05 0.67
C PRO A 312 -0.82 8.94 1.89
N TYR A 313 -0.03 9.99 2.11
CA TYR A 313 -0.10 10.92 3.24
C TYR A 313 -0.48 12.35 2.83
N SER A 314 -0.39 12.70 1.55
CA SER A 314 -0.99 13.89 0.94
C SER A 314 -2.42 13.62 0.46
N ASP A 315 -2.71 12.41 -0.02
CA ASP A 315 -4.05 11.90 -0.30
C ASP A 315 -4.77 11.40 0.96
N ALA A 316 -4.49 12.01 2.11
CA ALA A 316 -5.23 11.81 3.35
C ALA A 316 -6.63 12.45 3.31
N LEU A 317 -7.33 12.32 2.18
CA LEU A 317 -8.77 12.29 2.17
C LEU A 317 -9.16 11.02 2.94
N VAL A 318 -9.27 11.19 4.25
CA VAL A 318 -10.06 10.30 5.08
C VAL A 318 -11.46 10.37 4.51
N ILE A 319 -11.85 9.32 3.79
CA ILE A 319 -13.18 9.19 3.24
C ILE A 319 -14.08 8.86 4.42
N ASP A 320 -14.99 9.79 4.70
CA ASP A 320 -16.01 9.60 5.73
C ASP A 320 -16.92 8.46 5.30
N ASN A 321 -16.82 7.33 5.99
CA ASN A 321 -17.47 6.10 5.56
C ASN A 321 -18.98 6.20 5.83
N GLN A 322 -19.78 6.21 4.75
CA GLN A 322 -21.24 6.28 4.78
C GLN A 322 -21.93 4.93 4.57
N HIS A 323 -21.16 3.84 4.41
CA HIS A 323 -21.76 2.51 4.29
C HIS A 323 -22.46 2.15 5.61
N SER A 324 -23.61 1.48 5.55
CA SER A 324 -24.39 1.21 6.77
C SER A 324 -23.65 0.27 7.72
N ILE A 325 -23.19 -0.87 7.19
CA ILE A 325 -22.37 -1.85 7.89
C ILE A 325 -21.50 -2.61 6.89
N GLU A 326 -20.23 -2.81 7.22
CA GLU A 326 -19.29 -3.58 6.42
C GLU A 326 -18.10 -4.02 7.27
N GLY A 327 -17.37 -5.03 6.84
CA GLY A 327 -16.25 -5.52 7.62
C GLY A 327 -15.33 -6.48 6.89
N TYR A 328 -14.23 -6.81 7.55
CA TYR A 328 -13.24 -7.76 7.09
C TYR A 328 -12.53 -8.44 8.26
N THR A 329 -11.74 -9.46 7.97
CA THR A 329 -10.86 -10.13 8.93
C THR A 329 -9.40 -9.90 8.58
N THR A 330 -8.48 -10.14 9.53
CA THR A 330 -7.04 -9.89 9.32
C THR A 330 -6.38 -10.76 8.26
N LYS A 331 -6.94 -11.93 7.96
CA LYS A 331 -6.44 -12.86 6.95
C LYS A 331 -7.59 -13.70 6.38
N PRO A 332 -7.46 -14.24 5.15
CA PRO A 332 -8.56 -14.98 4.53
C PRO A 332 -8.73 -16.43 5.02
N SER A 333 -7.79 -16.96 5.83
CA SER A 333 -7.82 -18.34 6.31
C SER A 333 -7.26 -18.50 7.72
N TYR A 334 -7.91 -19.35 8.51
CA TYR A 334 -7.56 -19.66 9.90
C TYR A 334 -7.55 -21.17 10.18
N SER A 335 -6.85 -21.56 11.24
CA SER A 335 -6.89 -22.89 11.86
C SER A 335 -7.59 -22.84 13.22
N PRO A 336 -8.21 -23.95 13.67
CA PRO A 336 -8.61 -24.11 15.07
C PRO A 336 -7.52 -23.68 16.05
N GLY A 337 -7.89 -22.91 17.07
CA GLY A 337 -6.98 -22.33 18.06
C GLY A 337 -6.43 -20.94 17.73
N GLU A 338 -6.45 -20.52 16.46
CA GLU A 338 -6.10 -19.15 16.07
C GLU A 338 -7.21 -18.15 16.44
N THR A 339 -6.88 -16.87 16.46
CA THR A 339 -7.84 -15.80 16.71
C THR A 339 -8.22 -15.11 15.41
N ILE A 340 -9.52 -15.04 15.13
CA ILE A 340 -10.10 -14.19 14.11
C ILE A 340 -10.33 -12.81 14.72
N GLU A 341 -9.75 -11.78 14.10
CA GLU A 341 -10.04 -10.40 14.44
C GLU A 341 -10.96 -9.81 13.39
N PHE A 342 -12.20 -9.52 13.80
CA PHE A 342 -13.20 -8.86 12.98
C PHE A 342 -13.06 -7.35 13.12
N LYS A 343 -12.91 -6.67 11.99
CA LYS A 343 -12.86 -5.21 11.87
C LYS A 343 -14.14 -4.78 11.17
N VAL A 344 -15.05 -4.18 11.93
CA VAL A 344 -16.41 -3.85 11.47
C VAL A 344 -16.62 -2.35 11.60
N HIS A 345 -17.05 -1.74 10.51
CA HIS A 345 -17.63 -0.41 10.47
C HIS A 345 -19.16 -0.55 10.61
N THR A 346 -19.78 0.30 11.41
CA THR A 346 -21.24 0.54 11.36
C THR A 346 -21.55 1.97 11.79
N LEU A 347 -22.63 2.53 11.24
CA LEU A 347 -23.20 3.80 11.68
C LEU A 347 -24.08 3.66 12.94
N GLN A 348 -24.43 2.43 13.34
CA GLN A 348 -25.25 2.16 14.52
C GLN A 348 -24.39 2.00 15.79
N PRO A 349 -24.93 2.28 16.99
CA PRO A 349 -24.21 2.11 18.25
C PRO A 349 -23.81 0.66 18.56
N THR A 350 -24.57 -0.30 18.03
CA THR A 350 -24.32 -1.74 18.18
C THR A 350 -24.66 -2.49 16.91
N PHE A 351 -24.06 -3.68 16.76
CA PHE A 351 -24.39 -4.65 15.72
C PHE A 351 -24.36 -6.08 16.31
N SER A 352 -24.86 -7.03 15.55
CA SER A 352 -24.86 -8.46 15.87
C SER A 352 -24.07 -9.24 14.81
N MET A 353 -23.53 -10.39 15.19
CA MET A 353 -22.74 -11.24 14.31
C MET A 353 -23.21 -12.71 14.42
N GLU A 354 -23.48 -13.32 13.27
CA GLU A 354 -23.70 -14.77 13.12
C GLU A 354 -22.62 -15.35 12.21
N VAL A 355 -21.80 -16.27 12.72
CA VAL A 355 -20.82 -17.00 11.90
C VAL A 355 -21.46 -18.28 11.40
N LYS A 356 -21.49 -18.45 10.07
CA LYS A 356 -22.07 -19.62 9.40
C LYS A 356 -20.99 -20.40 8.68
N ARG A 357 -20.97 -21.72 8.87
CA ARG A 357 -20.25 -22.64 7.98
C ARG A 357 -21.13 -22.89 6.75
N LEU A 358 -20.60 -22.63 5.57
CA LEU A 358 -21.32 -22.79 4.30
C LEU A 358 -21.21 -24.24 3.80
N GLY A 359 -22.31 -24.78 3.28
CA GLY A 359 -22.38 -26.17 2.82
C GLY A 359 -23.75 -26.53 2.24
N ALA A 360 -24.15 -27.80 2.36
CA ALA A 360 -25.47 -28.27 1.94
C ALA A 360 -26.59 -27.57 2.70
N ASN A 361 -26.36 -27.37 4.00
CA ASN A 361 -27.13 -26.47 4.84
C ASN A 361 -26.15 -25.55 5.55
N ASP A 362 -26.37 -24.24 5.43
CA ASP A 362 -25.53 -23.29 6.16
C ASP A 362 -25.83 -23.43 7.66
N THR A 363 -24.78 -23.68 8.44
CA THR A 363 -24.90 -23.96 9.87
C THR A 363 -24.32 -22.80 10.67
N THR A 364 -25.14 -22.14 11.48
CA THR A 364 -24.64 -21.15 12.45
C THR A 364 -23.83 -21.86 13.52
N VAL A 365 -22.55 -21.50 13.64
CA VAL A 365 -21.59 -22.09 14.59
C VAL A 365 -21.24 -21.15 15.73
N PHE A 366 -21.62 -19.88 15.62
CA PHE A 366 -21.40 -18.85 16.62
C PHE A 366 -22.35 -17.68 16.40
N THR A 367 -22.84 -17.10 17.49
CA THR A 367 -23.64 -15.88 17.48
C THR A 367 -23.20 -15.00 18.65
N ASP A 368 -23.13 -13.70 18.41
CA ASP A 368 -23.04 -12.70 19.46
C ASP A 368 -23.87 -11.46 19.05
N ALA A 369 -24.37 -10.73 20.04
CA ALA A 369 -25.28 -9.61 19.86
C ALA A 369 -24.84 -8.42 20.71
N GLU A 370 -25.36 -7.24 20.39
CA GLU A 370 -25.01 -5.99 21.09
C GLU A 370 -23.49 -5.68 21.10
N ILE A 371 -22.77 -6.14 20.07
CA ILE A 371 -21.36 -5.82 19.88
C ILE A 371 -21.25 -4.31 19.64
N LYS A 372 -20.33 -3.65 20.35
CA LYS A 372 -20.11 -2.21 20.21
C LYS A 372 -19.81 -1.83 18.76
N GLY A 373 -20.68 -1.02 18.18
CA GLY A 373 -20.52 -0.43 16.86
C GLY A 373 -19.54 0.74 16.90
N THR A 374 -18.80 0.94 15.81
CA THR A 374 -17.89 2.08 15.67
C THR A 374 -17.84 2.49 14.22
N LYS A 375 -17.99 3.79 13.97
CA LYS A 375 -17.75 4.37 12.66
C LYS A 375 -16.25 4.36 12.37
N GLN A 376 -15.84 3.54 11.40
CA GLN A 376 -14.44 3.45 10.97
C GLN A 376 -14.30 4.01 9.53
N ASN A 377 -13.58 5.12 9.40
CA ASN A 377 -13.32 5.77 8.11
C ASN A 377 -12.15 5.09 7.39
N TYR A 378 -11.97 5.37 6.10
CA TYR A 378 -10.88 4.79 5.30
C TYR A 378 -10.19 5.86 4.46
N ARG A 379 -9.12 5.52 3.74
CA ARG A 379 -8.31 6.48 2.96
C ARG A 379 -8.51 6.24 1.45
N LYS A 380 -8.27 7.27 0.63
CA LYS A 380 -8.45 7.25 -0.84
C LYS A 380 -7.85 6.01 -1.53
N TYR A 381 -6.69 5.53 -1.10
CA TYR A 381 -6.03 4.34 -1.66
C TYR A 381 -6.12 3.09 -0.78
N SER A 382 -7.15 2.99 0.07
CA SER A 382 -7.34 1.81 0.94
C SER A 382 -7.48 0.49 0.17
N PHE A 383 -7.76 0.52 -1.15
CA PHE A 383 -7.63 -0.66 -2.00
C PHE A 383 -6.21 -1.27 -1.99
N LYS A 384 -5.17 -0.43 -1.87
CA LYS A 384 -3.74 -0.83 -1.87
C LYS A 384 -3.14 -0.87 -0.46
N SER A 385 -3.52 0.07 0.41
CA SER A 385 -2.95 0.19 1.76
C SER A 385 -3.72 -0.62 2.81
N GLY A 386 -4.93 -1.08 2.50
CA GLY A 386 -5.87 -1.60 3.50
C GLY A 386 -6.72 -0.49 4.11
N ALA A 387 -7.79 -0.88 4.80
CA ALA A 387 -8.75 0.03 5.44
C ALA A 387 -8.24 0.65 6.74
N ASP A 388 -7.22 0.05 7.38
CA ASP A 388 -6.59 0.54 8.62
C ASP A 388 -7.59 0.63 9.80
N TRP A 389 -8.56 -0.29 9.85
CA TRP A 389 -9.56 -0.34 10.91
C TRP A 389 -9.04 -1.03 12.16
N THR A 390 -9.51 -0.56 13.31
CA THR A 390 -9.33 -1.20 14.60
C THR A 390 -10.22 -2.43 14.75
N THR A 391 -9.76 -3.42 15.51
CA THR A 391 -10.51 -4.65 15.79
C THR A 391 -11.74 -4.34 16.63
N SER A 392 -12.92 -4.68 16.10
CA SER A 392 -14.21 -4.53 16.79
C SER A 392 -14.52 -5.75 17.65
N TYR A 393 -14.08 -6.94 17.23
CA TYR A 393 -14.35 -8.20 17.92
C TYR A 393 -13.25 -9.24 17.66
N SER A 394 -12.93 -10.05 18.68
CA SER A 394 -11.95 -11.14 18.56
C SER A 394 -12.58 -12.47 18.94
N LEU A 395 -12.47 -13.47 18.05
CA LEU A 395 -13.01 -14.81 18.26
C LEU A 395 -11.89 -15.85 18.13
N LYS A 396 -11.64 -16.60 19.19
CA LYS A 396 -10.76 -17.78 19.11
C LYS A 396 -11.49 -18.92 18.41
N VAL A 397 -10.93 -19.43 17.31
CA VAL A 397 -11.53 -20.52 16.53
C VAL A 397 -11.64 -21.78 17.39
N PRO A 398 -12.86 -22.26 17.70
CA PRO A 398 -13.05 -23.47 18.49
C PRO A 398 -12.50 -24.73 17.82
N GLY A 399 -12.03 -25.69 18.63
CA GLY A 399 -11.47 -26.96 18.16
C GLY A 399 -12.44 -27.85 17.37
N ASN A 400 -13.75 -27.65 17.53
CA ASN A 400 -14.80 -28.41 16.86
C ASN A 400 -15.28 -27.80 15.54
N TRP A 401 -14.76 -26.63 15.14
CA TRP A 401 -15.07 -26.06 13.84
C TRP A 401 -14.43 -26.91 12.74
N LYS A 402 -15.28 -27.42 11.84
CA LYS A 402 -14.85 -28.27 10.73
C LYS A 402 -14.18 -27.44 9.65
N SER A 403 -13.34 -28.07 8.84
CA SER A 403 -12.84 -27.41 7.64
C SER A 403 -13.99 -26.99 6.71
N GLY A 404 -13.88 -25.80 6.11
CA GLY A 404 -14.94 -25.25 5.27
C GLY A 404 -14.76 -23.78 4.91
N MET A 405 -15.67 -23.29 4.07
CA MET A 405 -15.91 -21.87 3.85
C MET A 405 -16.86 -21.35 4.92
N TYR A 406 -16.60 -20.14 5.41
CA TYR A 406 -17.37 -19.49 6.46
C TYR A 406 -17.72 -18.06 6.06
N GLY A 407 -18.90 -17.62 6.47
CA GLY A 407 -19.35 -16.24 6.36
C GLY A 407 -19.81 -15.73 7.72
N ALA A 408 -19.20 -14.65 8.21
CA ALA A 408 -19.74 -13.90 9.34
C ALA A 408 -20.73 -12.87 8.82
N ARG A 409 -22.02 -13.12 9.04
CA ARG A 409 -23.10 -12.16 8.80
C ARG A 409 -23.08 -11.15 9.92
N VAL A 410 -22.73 -9.91 9.61
CA VAL A 410 -22.88 -8.78 10.53
C VAL A 410 -24.11 -7.98 10.13
N TYR A 411 -24.94 -7.60 11.09
CA TYR A 411 -26.17 -6.85 10.85
C TYR A 411 -26.49 -5.93 12.03
N ASP A 412 -27.19 -4.83 11.76
CA ASP A 412 -27.51 -3.82 12.77
C ASP A 412 -28.99 -3.41 12.75
N ALA A 413 -29.35 -2.47 13.64
CA ALA A 413 -30.72 -2.00 13.80
C ALA A 413 -31.32 -1.30 12.56
N SER A 414 -30.49 -0.95 11.56
CA SER A 414 -30.99 -0.41 10.28
C SER A 414 -31.59 -1.49 9.37
N GLY A 415 -31.42 -2.78 9.72
CA GLY A 415 -31.82 -3.91 8.89
C GLY A 415 -30.88 -4.20 7.73
N LYS A 416 -29.73 -3.52 7.66
CA LYS A 416 -28.65 -3.80 6.70
C LYS A 416 -27.73 -4.89 7.23
N GLU A 417 -27.13 -5.63 6.30
CA GLU A 417 -26.22 -6.73 6.61
C GLU A 417 -25.04 -6.78 5.65
N PHE A 418 -23.95 -7.40 6.10
CA PHE A 418 -22.75 -7.65 5.33
C PHE A 418 -22.18 -9.03 5.67
N TYR A 419 -21.59 -9.71 4.70
CA TYR A 419 -20.98 -11.03 4.89
C TYR A 419 -19.46 -10.94 4.79
N ILE A 420 -18.78 -11.20 5.91
CA ILE A 420 -17.33 -11.26 5.99
C ILE A 420 -16.90 -12.70 5.74
N MET A 421 -16.33 -12.96 4.56
CA MET A 421 -15.93 -14.30 4.14
C MET A 421 -14.52 -14.67 4.60
N PHE A 422 -14.34 -15.92 5.04
CA PHE A 422 -13.05 -16.51 5.38
C PHE A 422 -13.13 -18.05 5.30
N THR A 423 -12.01 -18.72 5.47
CA THR A 423 -11.94 -20.19 5.48
C THR A 423 -11.36 -20.70 6.79
N ILE A 424 -11.78 -21.92 7.16
CA ILE A 424 -11.16 -22.68 8.24
C ILE A 424 -10.52 -23.93 7.62
N LYS A 425 -9.20 -24.06 7.76
CA LYS A 425 -8.47 -25.26 7.33
C LYS A 425 -8.43 -26.30 8.44
N ASN A 426 -8.31 -27.56 8.06
CA ASN A 426 -8.17 -28.67 8.99
C ASN A 426 -6.83 -28.60 9.76
N ALA A 427 -6.89 -28.69 11.09
CA ALA A 427 -5.72 -28.78 11.97
C ALA A 427 -5.49 -30.20 12.54
N SER A 428 -6.36 -31.15 12.23
CA SER A 428 -6.24 -32.56 12.64
C SER A 428 -5.14 -33.28 11.85
N SER A 429 -4.55 -34.31 12.48
CA SER A 429 -3.68 -35.27 11.80
C SER A 429 -4.44 -36.18 10.84
N THR A 430 -5.73 -36.41 11.10
CA THR A 430 -6.61 -37.19 10.22
C THR A 430 -7.24 -36.26 9.18
N LYS A 431 -6.95 -36.52 7.91
CA LYS A 431 -7.45 -35.73 6.78
C LYS A 431 -8.26 -36.61 5.82
N PRO A 432 -9.34 -36.08 5.22
CA PRO A 432 -10.01 -36.74 4.12
C PRO A 432 -9.08 -36.80 2.90
N LYS A 433 -9.39 -37.68 1.95
CA LYS A 433 -8.64 -37.84 0.69
C LYS A 433 -8.76 -36.63 -0.25
N LEU A 434 -9.86 -35.87 -0.13
CA LEU A 434 -10.22 -34.76 -1.01
C LEU A 434 -9.98 -33.41 -0.34
N ALA A 435 -9.25 -32.52 -1.02
CA ALA A 435 -9.20 -31.09 -0.74
C ALA A 435 -9.94 -30.31 -1.83
N VAL A 436 -10.74 -29.33 -1.43
CA VAL A 436 -11.37 -28.34 -2.32
C VAL A 436 -10.65 -27.01 -2.14
N LEU A 437 -10.20 -26.40 -3.24
CA LEU A 437 -9.53 -25.10 -3.21
C LEU A 437 -10.58 -23.97 -3.16
N ALA A 438 -10.46 -23.10 -2.15
CA ALA A 438 -11.21 -21.85 -2.06
C ALA A 438 -10.41 -20.69 -2.68
N ASN A 439 -11.04 -19.89 -3.54
CA ASN A 439 -10.34 -19.00 -4.46
C ASN A 439 -10.07 -17.61 -3.88
N THR A 440 -9.44 -17.54 -2.70
CA THR A 440 -9.30 -16.31 -1.91
C THR A 440 -8.50 -15.18 -2.59
N PHE A 441 -7.57 -15.48 -3.48
CA PHE A 441 -6.87 -14.47 -4.29
C PHE A 441 -7.76 -13.97 -5.42
N THR A 442 -8.58 -14.85 -5.98
CA THR A 442 -9.60 -14.45 -6.96
C THR A 442 -10.67 -13.58 -6.30
N TRP A 443 -11.10 -13.88 -5.07
CA TRP A 443 -12.02 -13.00 -4.33
C TRP A 443 -11.49 -11.57 -4.21
N GLU A 444 -10.19 -11.44 -3.92
CA GLU A 444 -9.53 -10.16 -3.77
C GLU A 444 -9.33 -9.45 -5.12
N ALA A 445 -8.99 -10.18 -6.18
CA ALA A 445 -8.81 -9.63 -7.52
C ALA A 445 -10.04 -8.90 -8.07
N TYR A 446 -11.24 -9.35 -7.70
CA TYR A 446 -12.52 -8.75 -8.10
C TYR A 446 -13.07 -7.73 -7.09
N ASN A 447 -12.36 -7.47 -5.99
CA ASN A 447 -12.80 -6.54 -4.96
C ASN A 447 -12.54 -5.08 -5.36
N ILE A 448 -13.60 -4.34 -5.68
CA ILE A 448 -13.54 -2.90 -6.05
C ILE A 448 -13.56 -1.95 -4.85
N TRP A 449 -13.78 -2.46 -3.63
CA TRP A 449 -13.91 -1.64 -2.43
C TRP A 449 -12.67 -0.78 -2.20
N GLY A 450 -12.85 0.47 -1.80
CA GLY A 450 -11.75 1.41 -1.62
C GLY A 450 -11.17 1.94 -2.93
N GLY A 451 -11.78 1.65 -4.09
CA GLY A 451 -11.58 2.38 -5.34
C GLY A 451 -10.94 1.61 -6.49
N ALA A 452 -10.35 0.43 -6.27
CA ALA A 452 -9.78 -0.35 -7.36
C ALA A 452 -9.83 -1.87 -7.12
N SER A 453 -9.87 -2.61 -8.23
CA SER A 453 -9.72 -4.07 -8.34
C SER A 453 -8.76 -4.38 -9.50
N PHE A 454 -8.43 -5.64 -9.75
CA PHE A 454 -7.66 -6.02 -10.95
C PHE A 454 -8.43 -5.85 -12.27
N TYR A 455 -9.69 -5.40 -12.21
CA TYR A 455 -10.56 -5.18 -13.36
C TYR A 455 -11.18 -3.78 -13.42
N GLY A 456 -10.93 -2.93 -12.43
CA GLY A 456 -11.50 -1.59 -12.38
C GLY A 456 -10.67 -0.63 -11.55
N TYR A 457 -10.73 0.65 -11.92
CA TYR A 457 -10.10 1.75 -11.20
C TYR A 457 -11.08 2.92 -11.20
N LYS A 458 -11.50 3.35 -10.01
CA LYS A 458 -12.48 4.43 -9.78
C LYS A 458 -11.87 5.60 -8.99
N VAL A 459 -10.57 5.53 -8.68
CA VAL A 459 -9.89 6.62 -8.00
C VAL A 459 -9.51 7.68 -9.03
N ASP A 460 -9.98 8.90 -8.81
CA ASP A 460 -9.58 10.06 -9.60
C ASP A 460 -8.28 10.63 -9.04
N ASP A 461 -7.17 10.23 -9.66
CA ASP A 461 -5.80 10.61 -9.29
C ASP A 461 -4.98 11.07 -10.51
N GLY A 462 -5.64 11.36 -11.63
CA GLY A 462 -4.99 11.76 -12.89
C GLY A 462 -4.13 10.67 -13.55
N SER A 463 -4.07 9.45 -13.01
CA SER A 463 -3.19 8.38 -13.52
C SER A 463 -3.66 7.76 -14.84
N GLY A 464 -4.94 7.95 -15.20
CA GLY A 464 -5.57 7.32 -16.37
C GLY A 464 -5.64 5.79 -16.29
N ARG A 465 -5.41 5.19 -15.11
CA ARG A 465 -5.45 3.75 -14.92
C ARG A 465 -6.88 3.23 -15.07
N THR A 466 -6.99 2.02 -15.60
CA THR A 466 -8.26 1.30 -15.77
C THR A 466 -8.41 0.12 -14.81
N TYR A 467 -7.34 -0.28 -14.13
CA TYR A 467 -7.33 -1.31 -13.08
C TYR A 467 -6.21 -1.04 -12.05
N GLY A 468 -6.37 -1.59 -10.85
CA GLY A 468 -5.33 -1.61 -9.82
C GLY A 468 -4.26 -2.67 -10.12
N GLN A 469 -3.00 -2.36 -9.86
CA GLN A 469 -1.91 -3.35 -9.99
C GLN A 469 -1.56 -4.00 -8.65
N THR A 470 -1.87 -3.34 -7.55
CA THR A 470 -1.63 -3.82 -6.18
C THR A 470 -2.90 -3.63 -5.36
N LEU A 471 -3.33 -4.68 -4.68
CA LEU A 471 -4.49 -4.70 -3.78
C LEU A 471 -4.07 -5.17 -2.39
N ASN A 472 -4.98 -5.13 -1.42
CA ASN A 472 -4.72 -5.50 -0.04
C ASN A 472 -5.88 -6.29 0.57
N PHE A 473 -5.58 -7.43 1.20
CA PHE A 473 -6.59 -8.30 1.82
C PHE A 473 -7.29 -7.66 3.04
N GLN A 474 -6.71 -6.63 3.67
CA GLN A 474 -7.25 -5.98 4.85
C GLN A 474 -8.26 -4.89 4.51
N ARG A 475 -9.33 -5.28 3.80
CA ARG A 475 -10.42 -4.38 3.43
C ARG A 475 -11.75 -5.14 3.25
N PRO A 476 -12.91 -4.49 3.41
CA PRO A 476 -14.19 -5.09 3.08
C PRO A 476 -14.25 -5.60 1.64
N ASN A 477 -15.00 -6.67 1.41
CA ASN A 477 -15.21 -7.25 0.08
C ASN A 477 -16.70 -7.56 -0.17
N PRO A 478 -17.50 -6.58 -0.63
CA PRO A 478 -18.94 -6.79 -0.87
C PRO A 478 -19.22 -7.85 -1.94
N ALA A 479 -18.31 -8.05 -2.91
CA ALA A 479 -18.48 -9.03 -3.98
C ALA A 479 -18.46 -10.49 -3.50
N THR A 480 -18.09 -10.73 -2.23
CA THR A 480 -18.01 -12.06 -1.65
C THR A 480 -19.29 -12.53 -0.97
N ASN A 481 -20.39 -11.78 -1.07
CA ASN A 481 -21.68 -12.20 -0.53
C ASN A 481 -22.07 -13.59 -1.10
N PRO A 482 -22.18 -14.64 -0.26
CA PRO A 482 -22.40 -16.00 -0.73
C PRO A 482 -23.84 -16.28 -1.21
N TYR A 483 -24.74 -15.29 -1.16
CA TYR A 483 -26.14 -15.40 -1.58
C TYR A 483 -26.51 -14.48 -2.75
N GLU A 484 -25.58 -13.65 -3.21
CA GLU A 484 -25.79 -12.81 -4.39
C GLU A 484 -25.49 -13.63 -5.65
N ASP A 485 -26.40 -13.61 -6.63
CA ASP A 485 -26.25 -14.42 -7.86
C ASP A 485 -24.97 -14.04 -8.60
N SER A 486 -23.99 -14.94 -8.53
CA SER A 486 -22.73 -14.83 -9.24
C SER A 486 -22.38 -16.19 -9.86
N ILE A 487 -21.77 -16.13 -11.04
CA ILE A 487 -21.21 -17.30 -11.71
C ILE A 487 -19.85 -17.73 -11.13
N HIS A 488 -19.20 -16.86 -10.35
CA HIS A 488 -17.90 -17.08 -9.70
C HIS A 488 -17.96 -16.65 -8.22
N LEU A 489 -16.81 -16.62 -7.53
CA LEU A 489 -16.69 -16.20 -6.12
C LEU A 489 -17.46 -17.14 -5.15
N PRO A 490 -17.63 -16.82 -3.85
CA PRO A 490 -18.21 -17.75 -2.88
C PRO A 490 -19.58 -18.34 -3.23
N HIS A 491 -20.45 -17.58 -3.91
CA HIS A 491 -21.76 -18.08 -4.33
C HIS A 491 -21.62 -19.31 -5.25
N ALA A 492 -20.76 -19.23 -6.27
CA ALA A 492 -20.54 -20.35 -7.20
C ALA A 492 -19.72 -21.49 -6.57
N GLU A 493 -18.80 -21.17 -5.66
CA GLU A 493 -18.00 -22.17 -4.95
C GLU A 493 -18.86 -23.05 -4.03
N LYS A 494 -19.94 -22.50 -3.47
CA LYS A 494 -20.86 -23.23 -2.59
C LYS A 494 -21.56 -24.41 -3.28
N PHE A 495 -21.77 -24.37 -4.60
CA PHE A 495 -22.46 -25.45 -5.31
C PHE A 495 -21.74 -26.80 -5.20
N LEU A 496 -20.41 -26.83 -5.35
CA LEU A 496 -19.64 -28.05 -5.19
C LEU A 496 -19.67 -28.52 -3.72
N LEU A 497 -19.52 -27.60 -2.76
CA LEU A 497 -19.51 -27.94 -1.34
C LEU A 497 -20.86 -28.56 -0.91
N SER A 498 -21.97 -27.93 -1.31
CA SER A 498 -23.32 -28.43 -1.07
C SER A 498 -23.52 -29.82 -1.67
N TRP A 499 -23.09 -30.01 -2.93
CA TRP A 499 -23.22 -31.29 -3.61
C TRP A 499 -22.39 -32.40 -2.95
N LEU A 500 -21.15 -32.12 -2.53
CA LEU A 500 -20.29 -33.08 -1.84
C LEU A 500 -20.95 -33.58 -0.55
N GLU A 501 -21.46 -32.66 0.27
CA GLU A 501 -22.12 -33.00 1.53
C GLU A 501 -23.42 -33.78 1.33
N LYS A 502 -24.27 -33.37 0.38
CA LYS A 502 -25.52 -34.09 0.04
C LYS A 502 -25.27 -35.52 -0.45
N ASN A 503 -24.09 -35.79 -1.00
CA ASN A 503 -23.69 -37.11 -1.49
C ASN A 503 -22.74 -37.86 -0.54
N GLY A 504 -22.55 -37.36 0.69
CA GLY A 504 -21.80 -38.07 1.74
C GLY A 504 -20.28 -38.07 1.58
N TYR A 505 -19.72 -37.19 0.74
CA TYR A 505 -18.27 -37.07 0.59
C TYR A 505 -17.67 -36.24 1.73
N THR A 506 -16.58 -36.73 2.31
CA THR A 506 -15.76 -35.96 3.25
C THR A 506 -14.67 -35.19 2.49
N TYR A 507 -14.42 -33.95 2.89
CA TYR A 507 -13.44 -33.09 2.26
C TYR A 507 -12.92 -32.04 3.24
N ASP A 508 -11.73 -31.52 2.95
CA ASP A 508 -11.21 -30.30 3.55
C ASP A 508 -11.32 -29.14 2.56
N VAL A 509 -11.44 -27.93 3.07
CA VAL A 509 -11.22 -26.70 2.30
C VAL A 509 -9.85 -26.15 2.66
N ILE A 510 -9.04 -25.91 1.63
CA ILE A 510 -7.80 -25.13 1.72
C ILE A 510 -7.95 -23.90 0.84
N SER A 511 -7.44 -22.75 1.27
CA SER A 511 -7.49 -21.54 0.45
C SER A 511 -6.25 -21.37 -0.43
N GLU A 512 -6.35 -20.54 -1.46
CA GLU A 512 -5.18 -20.08 -2.24
C GLU A 512 -4.12 -19.45 -1.33
N TYR A 513 -4.54 -18.74 -0.27
CA TYR A 513 -3.64 -18.21 0.76
C TYR A 513 -2.91 -19.33 1.52
N ASP A 514 -3.59 -20.40 1.91
CA ASP A 514 -2.94 -21.55 2.58
C ASP A 514 -1.94 -22.25 1.66
N LEU A 515 -2.30 -22.41 0.39
CA LEU A 515 -1.43 -23.03 -0.61
C LEU A 515 -0.20 -22.16 -0.93
N HIS A 516 -0.36 -20.83 -0.93
CA HIS A 516 0.76 -19.90 -1.05
C HIS A 516 1.72 -20.01 0.15
N GLN A 517 1.19 -20.03 1.37
CA GLN A 517 1.99 -20.11 2.60
C GLN A 517 2.66 -21.48 2.77
N ASN A 518 1.98 -22.55 2.37
CA ASN A 518 2.50 -23.91 2.45
C ASN A 518 2.16 -24.72 1.18
N PRO A 519 2.98 -24.61 0.12
CA PRO A 519 2.78 -25.38 -1.12
C PRO A 519 2.76 -26.90 -0.90
N GLY A 520 3.44 -27.39 0.14
CA GLY A 520 3.48 -28.79 0.52
C GLY A 520 2.16 -29.32 1.08
N ILE A 521 1.18 -28.46 1.41
CA ILE A 521 -0.09 -28.87 1.99
C ILE A 521 -0.86 -29.87 1.12
N LEU A 522 -0.71 -29.78 -0.21
CA LEU A 522 -1.36 -30.67 -1.17
C LEU A 522 -0.93 -32.13 -1.03
N GLN A 523 0.27 -32.39 -0.51
CA GLN A 523 0.81 -33.74 -0.35
C GLN A 523 0.08 -34.56 0.72
N ASN A 524 -0.81 -33.93 1.48
CA ASN A 524 -1.64 -34.60 2.47
C ASN A 524 -2.96 -35.14 1.90
N TYR A 525 -3.20 -34.94 0.61
CA TYR A 525 -4.45 -35.30 -0.05
C TYR A 525 -4.15 -36.20 -1.25
N GLU A 526 -5.13 -37.02 -1.65
CA GLU A 526 -5.04 -37.83 -2.87
C GLU A 526 -5.66 -37.09 -4.05
N THR A 527 -6.66 -36.24 -3.80
CA THR A 527 -7.37 -35.48 -4.83
C THR A 527 -7.46 -34.00 -4.46
N LEU A 528 -7.12 -33.13 -5.43
CA LEU A 528 -7.40 -31.70 -5.38
C LEU A 528 -8.55 -31.36 -6.34
N ALA A 529 -9.60 -30.72 -5.81
CA ALA A 529 -10.66 -30.14 -6.62
C ALA A 529 -10.45 -28.64 -6.82
N LEU A 530 -10.39 -28.21 -8.08
CA LEU A 530 -10.44 -26.79 -8.45
C LEU A 530 -11.91 -26.41 -8.67
N ASN A 531 -12.37 -25.42 -7.90
CA ASN A 531 -13.78 -25.09 -7.78
C ASN A 531 -14.09 -23.77 -8.49
N SER A 532 -15.04 -23.76 -9.44
CA SER A 532 -15.55 -22.58 -10.15
C SER A 532 -14.49 -21.75 -10.89
N HIS A 533 -13.65 -20.95 -10.22
CA HIS A 533 -12.80 -19.94 -10.85
C HIS A 533 -11.53 -19.59 -10.03
N SER A 534 -10.47 -20.40 -10.14
CA SER A 534 -9.18 -20.18 -9.45
C SER A 534 -8.17 -19.46 -10.36
N GLU A 535 -8.42 -18.19 -10.66
CA GLU A 535 -7.76 -17.45 -11.74
C GLU A 535 -6.32 -16.99 -11.41
N TYR A 536 -6.06 -16.63 -10.15
CA TYR A 536 -4.84 -15.92 -9.73
C TYR A 536 -3.91 -16.79 -8.89
N TRP A 537 -2.72 -17.09 -9.41
CA TRP A 537 -1.78 -18.03 -8.79
C TRP A 537 -0.38 -17.44 -8.58
N THR A 538 0.23 -17.74 -7.43
CA THR A 538 1.62 -17.39 -7.12
C THR A 538 2.59 -18.49 -7.54
N THR A 539 3.87 -18.15 -7.68
CA THR A 539 4.94 -19.13 -7.96
C THR A 539 4.99 -20.28 -6.95
N PRO A 540 4.93 -20.04 -5.62
CA PRO A 540 4.84 -21.12 -4.63
C PRO A 540 3.67 -22.08 -4.88
N MET A 541 2.46 -21.56 -5.14
CA MET A 541 1.27 -22.39 -5.38
C MET A 541 1.44 -23.27 -6.62
N TYR A 542 1.90 -22.68 -7.74
CA TYR A 542 2.12 -23.43 -8.97
C TYR A 542 3.12 -24.56 -8.73
N ASN A 543 4.24 -24.27 -8.04
CA ASN A 543 5.26 -25.28 -7.74
C ASN A 543 4.69 -26.43 -6.88
N GLY A 544 3.87 -26.10 -5.87
CA GLY A 544 3.17 -27.09 -5.04
C GLY A 544 2.24 -27.98 -5.85
N PHE A 545 1.43 -27.39 -6.72
CA PHE A 545 0.51 -28.10 -7.62
C PHE A 545 1.25 -28.99 -8.62
N GLU A 546 2.30 -28.47 -9.26
CA GLU A 546 3.16 -29.25 -10.15
C GLU A 546 3.77 -30.46 -9.42
N SER A 547 4.26 -30.26 -8.19
CA SER A 547 4.79 -31.37 -7.39
C SER A 547 3.71 -32.38 -6.99
N PHE A 548 2.48 -31.94 -6.72
CA PHE A 548 1.35 -32.81 -6.39
C PHE A 548 1.00 -33.72 -7.56
N VAL A 549 0.82 -33.15 -8.76
CA VAL A 549 0.53 -33.92 -9.97
C VAL A 549 1.65 -34.92 -10.28
N LYS A 550 2.93 -34.48 -10.24
CA LYS A 550 4.10 -35.34 -10.51
C LYS A 550 4.29 -36.49 -9.51
N LYS A 551 3.65 -36.42 -8.34
CA LYS A 551 3.68 -37.47 -7.31
C LYS A 551 2.45 -38.38 -7.35
N GLY A 552 1.64 -38.29 -8.41
CA GLY A 552 0.46 -39.13 -8.59
C GLY A 552 -0.82 -38.57 -7.98
N GLY A 553 -0.84 -37.29 -7.59
CA GLY A 553 -2.05 -36.63 -7.13
C GLY A 553 -3.12 -36.52 -8.23
N ASN A 554 -4.38 -36.74 -7.87
CA ASN A 554 -5.53 -36.61 -8.76
C ASN A 554 -6.06 -35.17 -8.81
N VAL A 555 -6.49 -34.72 -9.98
CA VAL A 555 -7.05 -33.37 -10.16
C VAL A 555 -8.48 -33.46 -10.69
N LEU A 556 -9.41 -32.95 -9.89
CA LEU A 556 -10.80 -32.74 -10.28
C LEU A 556 -11.00 -31.26 -10.62
N ASN A 557 -10.77 -30.89 -11.88
CA ASN A 557 -10.91 -29.51 -12.33
C ASN A 557 -12.36 -29.24 -12.79
N LEU A 558 -13.18 -28.75 -11.88
CA LEU A 558 -14.57 -28.32 -12.13
C LEU A 558 -14.67 -26.82 -12.40
N SER A 559 -13.59 -26.21 -12.91
CA SER A 559 -13.41 -24.78 -13.11
C SER A 559 -13.09 -24.46 -14.58
N ALA A 560 -13.11 -23.16 -14.91
CA ALA A 560 -12.47 -22.58 -16.09
C ALA A 560 -11.55 -21.43 -15.69
N ASN A 561 -10.65 -21.07 -16.60
CA ASN A 561 -9.71 -19.95 -16.43
C ASN A 561 -8.89 -20.08 -15.14
N SER A 562 -8.55 -21.31 -14.79
CA SER A 562 -7.69 -21.62 -13.65
C SER A 562 -6.23 -21.45 -14.02
N ILE A 563 -5.42 -20.94 -13.07
CA ILE A 563 -3.97 -20.75 -13.25
C ILE A 563 -3.66 -19.83 -14.45
N TYR A 564 -4.43 -18.74 -14.59
CA TYR A 564 -4.30 -17.83 -15.74
C TYR A 564 -3.29 -16.72 -15.46
N TRP A 565 -3.54 -15.90 -14.44
CA TRP A 565 -2.67 -14.78 -14.07
C TRP A 565 -1.64 -15.20 -13.03
N LYS A 566 -0.39 -14.79 -13.26
CA LYS A 566 0.64 -14.84 -12.24
C LYS A 566 0.55 -13.61 -11.33
N VAL A 567 0.46 -13.85 -10.03
CA VAL A 567 0.48 -12.83 -8.98
C VAL A 567 1.65 -13.00 -8.04
N ALA A 568 2.03 -11.88 -7.41
CA ALA A 568 2.94 -11.84 -6.28
C ALA A 568 2.16 -11.50 -5.01
N VAL A 569 2.53 -12.11 -3.89
CA VAL A 569 1.93 -11.85 -2.58
C VAL A 569 3.05 -11.64 -1.57
N GLU A 570 2.97 -10.56 -0.80
CA GLU A 570 3.88 -10.26 0.31
C GLU A 570 3.10 -9.53 1.41
N GLY A 571 3.17 -10.05 2.64
CA GLY A 571 2.35 -9.56 3.74
C GLY A 571 0.86 -9.63 3.41
N ASN A 572 0.19 -8.48 3.45
CA ASN A 572 -1.25 -8.36 3.12
C ASN A 572 -1.52 -7.90 1.69
N GLN A 573 -0.47 -7.72 0.87
CA GLN A 573 -0.61 -7.21 -0.49
C GLN A 573 -0.57 -8.33 -1.52
N ILE A 574 -1.38 -8.16 -2.56
CA ILE A 574 -1.36 -8.97 -3.77
C ILE A 574 -1.14 -8.07 -4.98
N GLU A 575 -0.27 -8.48 -5.89
CA GLU A 575 0.14 -7.69 -7.05
C GLU A 575 0.00 -8.49 -8.35
N VAL A 576 -0.56 -7.84 -9.38
CA VAL A 576 -0.62 -8.36 -10.75
C VAL A 576 0.06 -7.39 -11.73
N ARG A 577 0.71 -7.95 -12.74
CA ARG A 577 1.33 -7.22 -13.85
C ARG A 577 0.73 -7.70 -15.17
N LYS A 578 -0.49 -7.22 -15.47
CA LYS A 578 -1.21 -7.53 -16.74
C LYS A 578 -0.51 -6.93 -17.97
N ASP A 579 0.34 -5.92 -17.74
CA ASP A 579 1.27 -5.31 -18.69
C ASP A 579 2.51 -6.18 -19.00
N LYS A 580 2.62 -7.38 -18.40
CA LYS A 580 3.78 -8.29 -18.51
C LYS A 580 5.08 -7.71 -17.93
N GLY A 581 4.97 -6.67 -17.09
CA GLY A 581 6.08 -6.09 -16.33
C GLY A 581 6.56 -7.00 -15.19
N TYR A 582 7.50 -6.49 -14.40
CA TYR A 582 8.01 -7.18 -13.20
C TYR A 582 7.19 -6.79 -11.98
N HIS A 583 6.87 -7.77 -11.14
CA HIS A 583 6.25 -7.53 -9.84
C HIS A 583 7.19 -6.72 -8.95
N THR A 584 6.69 -5.69 -8.32
CA THR A 584 7.43 -4.87 -7.36
C THR A 584 7.68 -5.61 -6.06
N LEU A 585 6.76 -6.46 -5.61
CA LEU A 585 6.87 -7.23 -4.37
C LEU A 585 7.96 -8.31 -4.46
N THR A 586 7.94 -9.13 -5.51
CA THR A 586 8.84 -10.30 -5.62
C THR A 586 9.97 -10.15 -6.64
N LYS A 587 9.95 -9.08 -7.46
CA LYS A 587 10.86 -8.86 -8.60
C LYS A 587 10.80 -9.95 -9.68
N GLU A 588 9.78 -10.79 -9.66
CA GLU A 588 9.55 -11.79 -10.71
C GLU A 588 8.80 -11.18 -11.90
N LYS A 589 8.99 -11.74 -13.11
CA LYS A 589 8.18 -11.35 -14.27
C LYS A 589 6.73 -11.79 -14.07
N GLY A 590 5.79 -10.88 -14.33
CA GLY A 590 4.35 -11.14 -14.31
C GLY A 590 3.78 -11.39 -15.71
N GLY A 591 2.44 -11.44 -15.80
CA GLY A 591 1.70 -11.80 -17.00
C GLY A 591 0.99 -13.15 -16.85
N LEU A 592 0.65 -13.77 -17.99
CA LEU A 592 -0.01 -15.07 -18.03
C LEU A 592 0.99 -16.21 -17.80
N TRP A 593 0.59 -17.26 -17.07
CA TRP A 593 1.46 -18.42 -16.81
C TRP A 593 1.94 -19.10 -18.10
N ARG A 594 1.07 -19.22 -19.10
CA ARG A 594 1.42 -19.75 -20.43
C ARG A 594 2.49 -18.94 -21.17
N ASP A 595 2.48 -17.62 -21.04
CA ASP A 595 3.48 -16.72 -21.66
C ASP A 595 4.84 -16.81 -20.94
N LEU A 596 4.86 -17.34 -19.73
CA LEU A 596 6.06 -17.57 -18.91
C LEU A 596 6.62 -19.00 -19.07
N GLY A 597 6.16 -19.74 -20.07
CA GLY A 597 6.61 -21.12 -20.33
C GLY A 597 6.03 -22.16 -19.38
N ARG A 598 4.97 -21.82 -18.63
CA ARG A 598 4.30 -22.70 -17.67
C ARG A 598 2.79 -22.80 -17.94
N PRO A 599 2.37 -23.22 -19.14
CA PRO A 599 0.95 -23.23 -19.52
C PRO A 599 0.14 -24.17 -18.63
N GLU A 600 -1.01 -23.70 -18.16
CA GLU A 600 -1.95 -24.41 -17.32
C GLU A 600 -2.47 -25.70 -17.96
N SER A 601 -2.70 -25.71 -19.29
CA SER A 601 -3.11 -26.90 -20.03
C SER A 601 -2.10 -28.04 -19.98
N LYS A 602 -0.84 -27.79 -19.58
CA LYS A 602 0.13 -28.86 -19.35
C LYS A 602 -0.32 -29.83 -18.25
N TYR A 603 -1.01 -29.31 -17.22
CA TYR A 603 -1.43 -30.06 -16.05
C TYR A 603 -2.95 -30.17 -15.94
N LEU A 604 -3.70 -29.16 -16.38
CA LEU A 604 -5.17 -29.22 -16.43
C LEU A 604 -5.69 -29.85 -17.73
N GLY A 605 -4.84 -30.00 -18.75
CA GLY A 605 -5.21 -30.50 -20.08
C GLY A 605 -6.09 -29.55 -20.91
N VAL A 606 -6.60 -28.47 -20.32
CA VAL A 606 -7.35 -27.41 -21.00
C VAL A 606 -6.85 -26.05 -20.52
N ALA A 607 -7.06 -24.99 -21.31
CA ALA A 607 -6.74 -23.63 -20.92
C ALA A 607 -7.78 -22.64 -21.46
N TYR A 608 -8.00 -21.55 -20.73
CA TYR A 608 -8.95 -20.52 -21.11
C TYR A 608 -8.63 -19.88 -22.46
N ASN A 609 -9.69 -19.62 -23.21
CA ASN A 609 -9.68 -18.81 -24.42
C ASN A 609 -10.98 -17.99 -24.44
N TYR A 610 -10.85 -16.70 -24.73
CA TYR A 610 -11.96 -15.74 -24.80
C TYR A 610 -13.10 -16.16 -25.75
N LEU A 611 -12.86 -16.99 -26.76
CA LEU A 611 -13.93 -17.53 -27.60
C LEU A 611 -14.98 -18.26 -26.74
N GLY A 612 -16.25 -17.85 -26.82
CA GLY A 612 -17.33 -18.41 -26.00
C GLY A 612 -17.52 -17.75 -24.64
N TYR A 613 -16.73 -16.72 -24.30
CA TYR A 613 -16.98 -15.87 -23.13
C TYR A 613 -18.42 -15.34 -23.11
N GLY A 614 -19.05 -15.37 -21.94
CA GLY A 614 -20.41 -14.87 -21.73
C GLY A 614 -21.52 -15.71 -22.37
N THR A 615 -21.21 -16.88 -22.92
CA THR A 615 -22.21 -17.82 -23.44
C THR A 615 -22.46 -18.96 -22.46
N TYR A 616 -23.65 -19.56 -22.50
CA TYR A 616 -24.06 -20.63 -21.59
C TYR A 616 -24.80 -21.71 -22.37
N LYS A 617 -24.20 -22.90 -22.50
CA LYS A 617 -24.71 -23.99 -23.33
C LYS A 617 -24.53 -25.35 -22.64
N PRO A 618 -25.28 -26.39 -23.05
CA PRO A 618 -24.99 -27.76 -22.62
C PRO A 618 -23.71 -28.31 -23.27
N TYR A 619 -23.21 -29.41 -22.71
CA TYR A 619 -22.24 -30.27 -23.38
C TYR A 619 -22.95 -31.28 -24.28
N LYS A 620 -22.33 -31.60 -25.41
CA LYS A 620 -22.68 -32.72 -26.27
C LYS A 620 -21.71 -33.87 -26.04
N VAL A 621 -22.23 -35.04 -25.67
CA VAL A 621 -21.43 -36.25 -25.34
C VAL A 621 -20.76 -36.84 -26.59
N GLU A 622 -19.47 -37.16 -26.50
CA GLU A 622 -18.68 -37.75 -27.59
C GLU A 622 -18.23 -39.20 -27.31
N LYS A 623 -17.92 -39.54 -26.04
CA LYS A 623 -17.34 -40.84 -25.65
C LYS A 623 -18.14 -41.55 -24.54
N PRO A 624 -19.42 -41.92 -24.80
CA PRO A 624 -20.30 -42.49 -23.77
C PRO A 624 -19.82 -43.82 -23.17
N ASN A 625 -18.96 -44.57 -23.88
CA ASN A 625 -18.41 -45.83 -23.39
C ASN A 625 -17.24 -45.65 -22.40
N HIS A 626 -16.76 -44.42 -22.19
CA HIS A 626 -15.73 -44.15 -21.19
C HIS A 626 -16.29 -44.39 -19.78
N TRP A 627 -15.47 -44.90 -18.86
CA TRP A 627 -15.90 -45.31 -17.52
C TRP A 627 -16.55 -44.17 -16.70
N ILE A 628 -16.23 -42.91 -17.03
CA ILE A 628 -16.82 -41.71 -16.41
C ILE A 628 -18.33 -41.65 -16.63
N PHE A 629 -18.84 -42.17 -17.74
CA PHE A 629 -20.28 -42.18 -18.05
C PHE A 629 -20.98 -43.46 -17.57
N LYS A 630 -20.32 -44.33 -16.79
CA LYS A 630 -20.93 -45.54 -16.24
C LYS A 630 -22.21 -45.20 -15.48
N ASN A 631 -23.28 -45.97 -15.71
CA ASN A 631 -24.60 -45.80 -15.09
C ASN A 631 -25.34 -44.49 -15.42
N THR A 632 -24.96 -43.77 -16.49
CA THR A 632 -25.72 -42.62 -16.99
C THR A 632 -26.76 -43.03 -18.05
N GLY A 633 -26.43 -44.03 -18.88
CA GLY A 633 -27.24 -44.43 -20.04
C GLY A 633 -27.10 -43.49 -21.24
N LEU A 634 -26.19 -42.50 -21.16
CA LEU A 634 -25.95 -41.53 -22.22
C LEU A 634 -25.37 -42.19 -23.49
N LYS A 635 -25.69 -41.59 -24.62
CA LYS A 635 -25.24 -41.97 -25.96
C LYS A 635 -24.48 -40.81 -26.61
N THR A 636 -23.75 -41.12 -27.67
CA THR A 636 -23.07 -40.11 -28.47
C THR A 636 -24.10 -39.12 -29.03
N GLY A 637 -23.89 -37.83 -28.76
CA GLY A 637 -24.77 -36.76 -29.20
C GLY A 637 -25.80 -36.29 -28.17
N ASP A 638 -25.99 -37.02 -27.07
CA ASP A 638 -26.86 -36.58 -25.98
C ASP A 638 -26.33 -35.29 -25.36
N LEU A 639 -27.26 -34.47 -24.84
CA LEU A 639 -26.96 -33.20 -24.19
C LEU A 639 -27.01 -33.37 -22.68
N ILE A 640 -26.04 -32.77 -21.99
CA ILE A 640 -26.00 -32.70 -20.53
C ILE A 640 -25.76 -31.27 -20.07
N GLY A 641 -26.39 -30.90 -18.94
CA GLY A 641 -26.23 -29.60 -18.31
C GLY A 641 -26.88 -28.46 -19.09
N GLU A 642 -28.13 -28.63 -19.52
CA GLU A 642 -28.87 -27.57 -20.22
C GLU A 642 -29.14 -26.36 -19.33
N SER A 643 -29.41 -26.58 -18.03
CA SER A 643 -29.56 -25.53 -17.02
C SER A 643 -29.17 -26.03 -15.63
N GLY A 644 -28.50 -25.17 -14.88
CA GLY A 644 -28.16 -25.36 -13.47
C GLY A 644 -29.10 -24.65 -12.50
N VAL A 645 -28.84 -24.79 -11.21
CA VAL A 645 -29.51 -24.00 -10.14
C VAL A 645 -29.21 -22.50 -10.23
N ASN A 646 -28.13 -22.14 -10.93
CA ASN A 646 -27.75 -20.78 -11.28
C ASN A 646 -28.42 -20.28 -12.59
N GLY A 647 -29.37 -21.02 -13.15
CA GLY A 647 -30.11 -20.68 -14.38
C GLY A 647 -29.29 -20.71 -15.67
N ARG A 648 -28.09 -21.33 -15.65
CA ARG A 648 -27.12 -21.30 -16.76
C ARG A 648 -26.73 -22.71 -17.19
N GLY A 649 -26.42 -22.89 -18.48
CA GLY A 649 -25.89 -24.17 -19.00
C GLY A 649 -24.50 -24.51 -18.44
N ALA A 650 -24.16 -25.80 -18.41
CA ALA A 650 -22.94 -26.33 -17.78
C ALA A 650 -21.64 -25.92 -18.49
N ALA A 651 -21.68 -25.54 -19.77
CA ALA A 651 -20.54 -24.99 -20.51
C ALA A 651 -20.75 -23.48 -20.68
N GLY A 652 -20.14 -22.65 -19.82
CA GLY A 652 -20.36 -21.22 -19.90
C GLY A 652 -19.67 -20.33 -18.89
N GLY A 653 -19.94 -19.02 -19.04
CA GLY A 653 -19.23 -17.93 -18.38
C GLY A 653 -17.85 -17.75 -19.02
N GLU A 654 -16.93 -18.63 -18.66
CA GLU A 654 -15.63 -18.79 -19.30
C GLU A 654 -15.44 -20.26 -19.66
N THR A 655 -14.72 -20.52 -20.75
CA THR A 655 -14.60 -21.87 -21.32
C THR A 655 -13.16 -22.18 -21.70
N ASP A 656 -12.67 -23.32 -21.25
CA ASP A 656 -11.31 -23.79 -21.52
C ASP A 656 -11.31 -24.78 -22.68
N LYS A 657 -10.26 -24.74 -23.49
CA LYS A 657 -10.09 -25.63 -24.64
C LYS A 657 -8.77 -26.38 -24.58
N ILE A 658 -8.70 -27.46 -25.32
CA ILE A 658 -7.45 -28.19 -25.60
C ILE A 658 -6.46 -27.26 -26.33
N THR A 659 -5.18 -27.39 -25.99
CA THR A 659 -4.09 -26.59 -26.59
C THR A 659 -2.98 -27.52 -27.11
N PRO A 660 -1.96 -26.98 -27.82
CA PRO A 660 -0.78 -27.76 -28.18
C PRO A 660 -0.03 -28.38 -26.99
N TYR A 661 -0.19 -27.83 -25.78
CA TYR A 661 0.44 -28.30 -24.55
C TYR A 661 -0.40 -29.34 -23.78
N THR A 662 -1.63 -29.64 -24.22
CA THR A 662 -2.45 -30.69 -23.62
C THR A 662 -1.75 -32.05 -23.74
N PRO A 663 -1.70 -32.87 -22.65
CA PRO A 663 -1.10 -34.19 -22.66
C PRO A 663 -1.68 -35.08 -23.76
N LYS A 664 -0.82 -35.73 -24.56
CA LYS A 664 -1.24 -36.41 -25.81
C LYS A 664 -2.17 -37.61 -25.61
N ASN A 665 -2.20 -38.20 -24.42
CA ASN A 665 -3.06 -39.32 -24.06
C ASN A 665 -4.46 -38.89 -23.59
N PHE A 666 -4.85 -37.63 -23.75
CA PHE A 666 -6.18 -37.17 -23.36
C PHE A 666 -7.30 -37.83 -24.17
N VAL A 667 -8.44 -37.99 -23.52
CA VAL A 667 -9.72 -38.36 -24.13
C VAL A 667 -10.68 -37.19 -23.96
N ARG A 668 -11.18 -36.63 -25.08
CA ARG A 668 -12.30 -35.69 -25.02
C ARG A 668 -13.60 -36.44 -24.88
N LEU A 669 -14.31 -36.17 -23.78
CA LEU A 669 -15.50 -36.87 -23.33
C LEU A 669 -16.76 -36.21 -23.89
N ALA A 670 -16.78 -34.88 -23.89
CA ALA A 670 -17.88 -34.06 -24.37
C ALA A 670 -17.39 -32.66 -24.79
N LYS A 671 -18.17 -31.95 -25.60
CA LYS A 671 -17.87 -30.58 -26.06
C LYS A 671 -19.04 -29.65 -25.82
N GLY A 672 -18.80 -28.46 -25.26
CA GLY A 672 -19.81 -27.43 -25.12
C GLY A 672 -20.33 -26.92 -26.47
N LEU A 673 -21.63 -26.65 -26.58
CA LEU A 673 -22.26 -26.15 -27.82
C LEU A 673 -22.17 -24.62 -27.98
N ASN A 674 -21.21 -23.97 -27.30
CA ASN A 674 -20.99 -22.54 -27.40
C ASN A 674 -20.55 -22.17 -28.85
N PRO A 675 -21.02 -21.04 -29.39
CA PRO A 675 -20.78 -20.66 -30.78
C PRO A 675 -19.30 -20.36 -31.05
N ASN A 676 -18.93 -20.26 -32.33
CA ASN A 676 -17.62 -19.76 -32.79
C ASN A 676 -16.42 -20.55 -32.24
N LEU A 677 -16.53 -21.88 -32.17
CA LEU A 677 -15.54 -22.77 -31.56
C LEU A 677 -15.29 -22.48 -30.06
N GLY A 678 -16.19 -21.73 -29.43
CA GLY A 678 -16.10 -21.31 -28.04
C GLY A 678 -16.44 -22.39 -27.02
N GLY A 679 -16.84 -23.59 -27.45
CA GLY A 679 -17.24 -24.67 -26.54
C GLY A 679 -16.13 -25.08 -25.59
N SER A 680 -16.47 -25.36 -24.32
CA SER A 680 -15.52 -26.01 -23.41
C SER A 680 -15.20 -27.45 -23.86
N ASP A 681 -13.93 -27.86 -23.78
CA ASP A 681 -13.52 -29.26 -23.94
C ASP A 681 -13.55 -30.00 -22.58
N MET A 682 -14.49 -30.92 -22.40
CA MET A 682 -14.48 -31.82 -21.24
C MET A 682 -13.57 -33.01 -21.53
N ILE A 683 -12.54 -33.21 -20.71
CA ILE A 683 -11.51 -34.22 -20.96
C ILE A 683 -11.18 -35.07 -19.73
N TYR A 684 -10.53 -36.20 -19.98
CA TYR A 684 -9.81 -36.98 -18.98
C TYR A 684 -8.47 -37.46 -19.52
N TYR A 685 -7.45 -37.55 -18.65
CA TYR A 685 -6.20 -38.25 -18.97
C TYR A 685 -5.52 -38.79 -17.70
N ASP A 686 -4.78 -39.89 -17.86
CA ASP A 686 -3.90 -40.44 -16.82
C ASP A 686 -2.54 -39.74 -16.84
N THR A 687 -2.05 -39.36 -15.66
CA THR A 687 -0.71 -38.80 -15.50
C THR A 687 0.34 -39.92 -15.56
N PRO A 688 1.57 -39.65 -16.05
CA PRO A 688 2.65 -40.64 -16.03
C PRO A 688 3.01 -41.18 -14.64
N SER A 689 2.67 -40.44 -13.59
CA SER A 689 2.90 -40.77 -12.18
C SER A 689 1.77 -41.54 -11.52
N GLY A 690 0.75 -41.97 -12.27
CA GLY A 690 -0.32 -42.85 -11.78
C GLY A 690 -1.56 -42.17 -11.19
N GLY A 691 -1.59 -40.84 -11.12
CA GLY A 691 -2.82 -40.08 -10.84
C GLY A 691 -3.63 -39.79 -12.12
N GLY A 692 -4.83 -39.23 -12.01
CA GLY A 692 -5.66 -38.82 -13.14
C GLY A 692 -6.14 -37.37 -13.07
N VAL A 693 -6.46 -36.79 -14.23
CA VAL A 693 -6.99 -35.42 -14.34
C VAL A 693 -8.30 -35.44 -15.12
N PHE A 694 -9.37 -34.99 -14.48
CA PHE A 694 -10.66 -34.73 -15.13
C PHE A 694 -10.89 -33.22 -15.16
N SER A 695 -11.09 -32.66 -16.36
CA SER A 695 -11.33 -31.23 -16.54
C SER A 695 -12.62 -30.99 -17.29
N VAL A 696 -13.48 -30.14 -16.73
CA VAL A 696 -14.72 -29.71 -17.39
C VAL A 696 -14.54 -28.42 -18.16
N GLY A 697 -13.57 -27.58 -17.80
CA GLY A 697 -13.24 -26.35 -18.51
C GLY A 697 -14.35 -25.31 -18.56
N SER A 698 -15.20 -25.23 -17.53
CA SER A 698 -16.33 -24.30 -17.50
C SER A 698 -16.57 -23.73 -16.12
N LEU A 699 -16.87 -22.43 -16.10
CA LEU A 699 -17.07 -21.65 -14.89
C LEU A 699 -18.43 -21.97 -14.24
N THR A 700 -19.45 -22.29 -15.06
CA THR A 700 -20.83 -22.56 -14.60
C THR A 700 -21.14 -24.04 -14.35
N PHE A 701 -20.18 -24.96 -14.54
CA PHE A 701 -20.41 -26.40 -14.45
C PHE A 701 -20.98 -26.83 -13.09
N THR A 702 -20.42 -26.34 -11.99
CA THR A 702 -20.80 -26.75 -10.62
C THR A 702 -22.26 -26.44 -10.30
N GLY A 703 -22.84 -25.42 -10.91
CA GLY A 703 -24.27 -25.09 -10.77
C GLY A 703 -25.22 -26.17 -11.30
N THR A 704 -24.73 -27.10 -12.12
CA THR A 704 -25.55 -28.19 -12.68
C THR A 704 -25.48 -29.49 -11.87
N LEU A 705 -24.55 -29.60 -10.90
CA LEU A 705 -24.31 -30.82 -10.13
C LEU A 705 -25.55 -31.33 -9.38
N GLU A 706 -26.42 -30.44 -8.91
CA GLU A 706 -27.63 -30.80 -8.18
C GLU A 706 -28.86 -31.02 -9.09
N SER A 707 -28.88 -30.39 -10.26
CA SER A 707 -30.06 -30.39 -11.16
C SER A 707 -29.97 -31.42 -12.27
N ASP A 708 -28.75 -31.79 -12.69
CA ASP A 708 -28.52 -32.78 -13.74
C ASP A 708 -27.98 -34.09 -13.14
N LYS A 709 -28.82 -35.13 -13.17
CA LYS A 709 -28.51 -36.46 -12.62
C LYS A 709 -27.29 -37.11 -13.28
N ASP A 710 -27.05 -36.84 -14.57
CA ASP A 710 -26.02 -37.52 -15.34
C ASP A 710 -24.67 -36.85 -15.11
N ILE A 711 -24.64 -35.50 -15.04
CA ILE A 711 -23.47 -34.75 -14.55
C ILE A 711 -23.11 -35.16 -13.12
N SER A 712 -24.11 -35.25 -12.23
CA SER A 712 -23.93 -35.74 -10.86
C SER A 712 -23.31 -37.14 -10.85
N GLN A 713 -23.84 -38.07 -11.65
CA GLN A 713 -23.31 -39.43 -11.74
C GLN A 713 -21.89 -39.48 -12.31
N MET A 714 -21.55 -38.63 -13.28
CA MET A 714 -20.19 -38.53 -13.82
C MET A 714 -19.18 -38.12 -12.77
N VAL A 715 -19.47 -37.07 -11.99
CA VAL A 715 -18.55 -36.61 -10.93
C VAL A 715 -18.43 -37.65 -9.82
N LYS A 716 -19.50 -38.36 -9.46
CA LYS A 716 -19.44 -39.52 -8.56
C LYS A 716 -18.51 -40.60 -9.08
N ASN A 717 -18.62 -40.94 -10.36
CA ASN A 717 -17.75 -41.95 -10.98
C ASN A 717 -16.28 -41.53 -10.90
N VAL A 718 -15.97 -40.26 -11.20
CA VAL A 718 -14.60 -39.72 -11.13
C VAL A 718 -14.05 -39.78 -9.71
N LEU A 719 -14.78 -39.26 -8.72
CA LEU A 719 -14.37 -39.30 -7.32
C LEU A 719 -14.18 -40.74 -6.81
N ASN A 720 -15.08 -41.65 -7.19
CA ASN A 720 -14.97 -43.06 -6.83
C ASN A 720 -13.80 -43.75 -7.53
N HIS A 721 -13.34 -43.25 -8.67
CA HIS A 721 -12.15 -43.74 -9.35
C HIS A 721 -10.88 -43.21 -8.68
N PHE A 722 -10.84 -41.92 -8.33
CA PHE A 722 -9.70 -41.30 -7.66
C PHE A 722 -9.47 -41.75 -6.22
N ASN A 723 -10.52 -42.24 -5.54
CA ASN A 723 -10.43 -42.70 -4.15
C ASN A 723 -10.11 -44.19 -3.99
N LYS A 724 -9.98 -44.96 -5.08
CA LYS A 724 -9.53 -46.36 -5.08
C LYS A 724 -8.03 -46.43 -4.91
#